data_AF-A0A9X8CX07-F1
#
_entry.id   AF-A0A9X8CX07-F1
#
_cell.length_a   1.000
_cell.length_b   1.000
_cell.length_c   1.000
_cell.angle_alpha   90.00
_cell.angle_beta   90.00
_cell.angle_gamma   90.00
#
_symmetry.space_group_name_H-M   'P 1'
#
loop_
_entity.id
_entity.type
_entity.pdbx_description
1 polymer ?
#
loop_
_entity_poly.entity_id
_entity_poly.type
_entity_poly.pdbx_seq_one_letter_code
_entity_poly.pdbx_strand_id
1 'polypeptide(L)'
;MAQSIPEMYGSLVFNDKVMRSKLPKDMYKALKKTIENGTHLELDVANSVAVAMKEWATENGATHYTHWFQPMTNVTAEKHDSFISPTGDGQVIMDFSGKELVKGEPDASSFPSGGLRATFEARGYTAWDPTSPAFIKDKTLYIPTAFCSYSGEALDKKTPLLRSMDVLNKEAVRILHILGNKEVRHIDTTVGPEQEYFLVDKDLYKKRKDLIFCGRTLLGASAPKGQEMEDHYFGALKPRVAAYMHDLDEELWKLGIPAKTKHNEVAPAQHELAPVFDTTNVAVDHNQLTMEIMKKVADKHNMVCLLHEKPFEGINGSGKHNNWSMSTDTGVNLLDPGKTPAENTQFLVFLVAVIKAVDDYADLLRVSVASAGNDHRLGANEAPPAIVSIFLGDELTDVLKSIENDTFFSNKHAVQMDIGAKVLPHFIKDTTDRNRTSPFAFTGNKFEFRMLGSAASVANPNIVLNTAVAEVLAEFSAALKDVPEEEMESAVHALLKKTIEEHKRIIFNGNGYTDEWVEEAEKRGLYNLKTTPDALPHFIAEKNIALFTKHGIFTREELFSRYEIWLENYYKTINIESNTLAEMIQKQVIPSVYTYVEKLADTAAAKKSVVADISVASEAALISKLSTLADTMAKDLETLKADTSKALASSDDVLACSKAYQETVLEDMETLRKSADEAEALIPDELLPYPTYDELLFSI
;
A
#
# COMPACT_ATOMS: atom_id res chain seq x y z
N MET A 1 26.01 27.82 5.82
CA MET A 1 24.76 28.21 5.13
C MET A 1 23.96 26.94 4.96
N ALA A 2 22.67 26.93 5.32
CA ALA A 2 21.81 25.77 5.03
C ALA A 2 21.79 25.56 3.51
N GLN A 3 21.96 24.32 3.06
CA GLN A 3 21.93 23.96 1.65
C GLN A 3 20.53 24.26 1.09
N SER A 4 20.44 24.84 -0.11
CA SER A 4 19.12 25.13 -0.69
C SER A 4 18.41 23.83 -1.10
N ILE A 5 17.07 23.82 -1.10
CA ILE A 5 16.29 22.62 -1.51
C ILE A 5 16.71 22.12 -2.90
N PRO A 6 16.91 22.98 -3.94
CA PRO A 6 17.38 22.51 -5.24
C PRO A 6 18.79 21.90 -5.24
N GLU A 7 19.65 22.27 -4.30
CA GLU A 7 20.99 21.66 -4.14
C GLU A 7 20.93 20.35 -3.34
N MET A 8 19.98 20.23 -2.42
CA MET A 8 19.76 19.03 -1.61
C MET A 8 19.04 17.93 -2.41
N TYR A 9 18.11 18.31 -3.29
CA TYR A 9 17.27 17.39 -4.03
C TYR A 9 18.08 16.44 -4.91
N GLY A 10 17.92 15.14 -4.69
CA GLY A 10 18.63 14.08 -5.40
C GLY A 10 20.15 14.10 -5.18
N SER A 11 20.64 14.74 -4.13
CA SER A 11 22.09 14.83 -3.83
C SER A 11 22.71 13.47 -3.51
N LEU A 12 21.92 12.52 -3.00
CA LEU A 12 22.34 11.14 -2.73
C LEU A 12 21.85 10.16 -3.81
N VAL A 13 21.58 10.63 -5.02
CA VAL A 13 21.11 9.81 -6.15
C VAL A 13 22.06 9.93 -7.33
N PHE A 14 22.41 8.80 -7.95
CA PHE A 14 23.19 8.72 -9.19
C PHE A 14 22.31 9.10 -10.39
N ASN A 15 21.78 10.32 -10.37
CA ASN A 15 20.82 10.86 -11.32
C ASN A 15 21.44 11.25 -12.68
N ASP A 16 20.62 11.68 -13.64
CA ASP A 16 21.08 12.08 -14.99
C ASP A 16 22.18 13.15 -14.98
N LYS A 17 22.12 14.11 -14.05
CA LYS A 17 23.15 15.16 -13.90
C LYS A 17 24.48 14.55 -13.48
N VAL A 18 24.47 13.64 -12.50
CA VAL A 18 25.68 12.93 -12.05
C VAL A 18 26.21 12.05 -13.17
N MET A 19 25.35 11.23 -13.77
CA MET A 19 25.69 10.34 -14.89
C MET A 19 26.36 11.10 -16.03
N ARG A 20 25.78 12.23 -16.46
CA ARG A 20 26.35 13.08 -17.52
C ARG A 20 27.71 13.67 -17.14
N SER A 21 27.95 13.96 -15.86
CA SER A 21 29.21 14.55 -15.39
C SER A 21 30.33 13.53 -15.22
N LYS A 22 29.99 12.30 -14.82
CA LYS A 22 30.96 11.24 -14.46
C LYS A 22 31.24 10.26 -15.59
N LEU A 23 30.29 10.02 -16.50
CA LEU A 23 30.46 9.07 -17.59
C LEU A 23 31.09 9.73 -18.83
N PRO A 24 31.94 9.01 -19.58
CA PRO A 24 32.31 9.41 -20.93
C PRO A 24 31.07 9.65 -21.80
N LYS A 25 31.09 10.68 -22.66
CA LYS A 25 29.94 11.12 -23.46
C LYS A 25 29.26 10.00 -24.25
N ASP A 26 30.05 9.10 -24.85
CA ASP A 26 29.52 7.99 -25.64
C ASP A 26 28.90 6.91 -24.77
N MET A 27 29.47 6.64 -23.58
CA MET A 27 28.91 5.70 -22.60
C MET A 27 27.61 6.23 -21.97
N TYR A 28 27.54 7.52 -21.66
CA TYR A 28 26.30 8.17 -21.19
C TYR A 28 25.18 8.05 -22.22
N LYS A 29 25.48 8.34 -23.50
CA LYS A 29 24.49 8.18 -24.58
C LYS A 29 24.06 6.73 -24.77
N ALA A 30 24.99 5.78 -24.66
CA ALA A 30 24.68 4.36 -24.76
C ALA A 30 23.76 3.93 -23.60
N LEU A 31 24.10 4.27 -22.36
CA LEU A 31 23.27 3.98 -21.18
C LEU A 31 21.87 4.60 -21.31
N LYS A 32 21.78 5.87 -21.70
CA LYS A 32 20.50 6.56 -21.87
C LYS A 32 19.63 5.87 -22.93
N LYS A 33 20.24 5.47 -24.06
CA LYS A 33 19.56 4.70 -25.09
C LYS A 33 19.12 3.33 -24.58
N THR A 34 19.91 2.68 -23.73
CA THR A 34 19.55 1.40 -23.11
C THR A 34 18.31 1.54 -22.22
N ILE A 35 18.27 2.58 -21.38
CA ILE A 35 17.13 2.91 -20.51
C ILE A 35 15.89 3.24 -21.33
N GLU A 36 15.99 4.14 -22.32
CA GLU A 36 14.87 4.59 -23.14
C GLU A 36 14.26 3.49 -24.02
N ASN A 37 15.07 2.52 -24.48
CA ASN A 37 14.60 1.44 -25.35
C ASN A 37 14.41 0.10 -24.63
N GLY A 38 14.65 0.02 -23.31
CA GLY A 38 14.58 -1.23 -22.55
C GLY A 38 15.49 -2.35 -23.11
N THR A 39 16.68 -2.00 -23.61
CA THR A 39 17.58 -2.97 -24.26
C THR A 39 18.62 -3.55 -23.29
N HIS A 40 19.36 -4.58 -23.73
CA HIS A 40 20.44 -5.16 -22.93
C HIS A 40 21.58 -4.16 -22.72
N LEU A 41 22.15 -4.15 -21.51
CA LEU A 41 23.31 -3.33 -21.19
C LEU A 41 24.60 -4.05 -21.58
N GLU A 42 25.27 -3.55 -22.61
CA GLU A 42 26.57 -4.06 -23.04
C GLU A 42 27.62 -3.98 -21.92
N LEU A 43 28.46 -5.02 -21.80
CA LEU A 43 29.40 -5.16 -20.68
C LEU A 43 30.40 -3.99 -20.58
N ASP A 44 30.82 -3.42 -21.71
CA ASP A 44 31.72 -2.25 -21.73
C ASP A 44 31.06 -1.00 -21.15
N VAL A 45 29.76 -0.82 -21.43
CA VAL A 45 28.95 0.25 -20.82
C VAL A 45 28.80 -0.02 -19.32
N ALA A 46 28.46 -1.26 -18.95
CA ALA A 46 28.33 -1.66 -17.55
C ALA A 46 29.60 -1.43 -16.73
N ASN A 47 30.78 -1.80 -17.26
CA ASN A 47 32.06 -1.56 -16.59
C ASN A 47 32.34 -0.06 -16.39
N SER A 48 32.06 0.76 -17.42
CA SER A 48 32.22 2.21 -17.34
C SER A 48 31.29 2.81 -16.29
N VAL A 49 30.05 2.32 -16.21
CA VAL A 49 29.06 2.76 -15.22
C VAL A 49 29.45 2.33 -13.82
N ALA A 50 29.90 1.10 -13.61
CA ALA A 50 30.33 0.61 -12.31
C ALA A 50 31.47 1.46 -11.73
N VAL A 51 32.50 1.78 -12.53
CA VAL A 51 33.61 2.63 -12.10
C VAL A 51 33.10 4.02 -11.70
N ALA A 52 32.30 4.67 -12.55
CA ALA A 52 31.75 6.00 -12.28
C ALA A 52 30.84 6.02 -11.05
N MET A 53 30.02 4.99 -10.87
CA MET A 53 29.09 4.85 -9.74
C MET A 53 29.86 4.62 -8.43
N LYS A 54 30.91 3.80 -8.43
CA LYS A 54 31.81 3.60 -7.28
C LYS A 54 32.54 4.89 -6.91
N GLU A 55 33.11 5.59 -7.88
CA GLU A 55 33.81 6.87 -7.63
C GLU A 55 32.86 7.90 -7.01
N TRP A 56 31.67 8.09 -7.60
CA TRP A 56 30.65 8.95 -7.01
C TRP A 56 30.22 8.50 -5.62
N ALA A 57 30.04 7.20 -5.39
CA ALA A 57 29.61 6.68 -4.10
C ALA A 57 30.68 6.90 -3.02
N THR A 58 31.94 6.61 -3.33
CA THR A 58 33.08 6.80 -2.41
C THR A 58 33.35 8.28 -2.12
N GLU A 59 33.18 9.18 -3.10
CA GLU A 59 33.22 10.64 -2.88
C GLU A 59 32.14 11.11 -1.89
N ASN A 60 30.99 10.45 -1.87
CA ASN A 60 29.90 10.68 -0.91
C ASN A 60 30.06 9.82 0.38
N GLY A 61 31.23 9.21 0.58
CA GLY A 61 31.59 8.50 1.79
C GLY A 61 31.05 7.06 1.87
N ALA A 62 30.54 6.51 0.77
CA ALA A 62 30.11 5.12 0.74
C ALA A 62 31.30 4.15 0.84
N THR A 63 31.12 3.08 1.60
CA THR A 63 32.14 2.05 1.86
C THR A 63 31.72 0.67 1.37
N HIS A 64 30.41 0.48 1.18
CA HIS A 64 29.79 -0.76 0.74
C HIS A 64 28.85 -0.48 -0.43
N TYR A 65 28.43 -1.54 -1.11
CA TYR A 65 27.31 -1.55 -2.03
C TYR A 65 26.36 -2.71 -1.70
N THR A 66 25.12 -2.61 -2.17
CA THR A 66 24.12 -3.67 -2.07
C THR A 66 23.23 -3.68 -3.29
N HIS A 67 22.85 -4.89 -3.72
CA HIS A 67 21.70 -5.10 -4.59
C HIS A 67 20.45 -4.97 -3.73
N TRP A 68 19.60 -4.00 -4.04
CA TRP A 68 18.40 -3.67 -3.29
C TRP A 68 17.18 -4.16 -4.07
N PHE A 69 16.37 -5.02 -3.46
CA PHE A 69 15.22 -5.63 -4.12
C PHE A 69 14.04 -5.82 -3.17
N GLN A 70 12.87 -6.09 -3.74
CA GLN A 70 11.61 -6.27 -3.01
C GLN A 70 11.11 -7.72 -3.15
N PRO A 71 11.54 -8.65 -2.26
CA PRO A 71 11.04 -10.01 -2.25
C PRO A 71 9.55 -10.08 -1.87
N MET A 72 8.98 -11.29 -1.87
CA MET A 72 7.56 -11.53 -1.58
C MET A 72 7.14 -11.28 -0.11
N THR A 73 8.00 -10.70 0.73
CA THR A 73 7.77 -10.41 2.16
C THR A 73 7.22 -9.00 2.45
N ASN A 74 6.84 -8.22 1.42
CA ASN A 74 6.38 -6.82 1.52
C ASN A 74 7.42 -5.81 2.08
N VAL A 75 8.64 -6.26 2.39
CA VAL A 75 9.76 -5.42 2.81
C VAL A 75 10.90 -5.53 1.81
N THR A 76 11.82 -4.58 1.84
CA THR A 76 13.04 -4.59 1.03
C THR A 76 14.10 -5.52 1.63
N ALA A 77 14.99 -6.03 0.79
CA ALA A 77 16.12 -6.85 1.19
C ALA A 77 17.42 -6.29 0.63
N GLU A 78 18.51 -6.50 1.38
CA GLU A 78 19.84 -5.95 1.10
C GLU A 78 20.93 -6.88 1.67
N LYS A 79 22.05 -6.96 0.97
CA LYS A 79 23.30 -7.62 1.41
C LYS A 79 24.45 -6.67 1.12
N HIS A 80 25.17 -6.25 2.17
CA HIS A 80 26.21 -5.23 2.04
C HIS A 80 27.55 -5.89 1.76
N ASP A 81 28.09 -5.63 0.58
CA ASP A 81 29.42 -6.05 0.16
C ASP A 81 30.36 -4.83 0.17
N SER A 82 31.56 -4.97 0.72
CA SER A 82 32.54 -3.87 0.72
C SER A 82 33.17 -3.73 -0.66
N PHE A 83 33.52 -2.50 -1.05
CA PHE A 83 34.34 -2.27 -2.25
C PHE A 83 35.79 -2.79 -2.10
N ILE A 84 36.22 -3.21 -0.90
CA ILE A 84 37.60 -3.64 -0.64
C ILE A 84 37.92 -4.95 -1.37
N SER A 85 39.02 -4.94 -2.13
CA SER A 85 39.65 -6.11 -2.74
C SER A 85 41.13 -6.20 -2.35
N PRO A 86 41.59 -7.27 -1.67
CA PRO A 86 42.99 -7.43 -1.28
C PRO A 86 43.93 -7.71 -2.47
N THR A 87 45.08 -7.02 -2.52
CA THR A 87 46.05 -7.13 -3.64
C THR A 87 47.19 -8.12 -3.39
N GLY A 88 47.12 -8.92 -2.32
CA GLY A 88 48.07 -10.00 -1.99
C GLY A 88 49.38 -9.55 -1.33
N ASP A 89 49.73 -8.27 -1.42
CA ASP A 89 50.89 -7.62 -0.79
C ASP A 89 50.56 -7.00 0.59
N GLY A 90 49.39 -7.32 1.14
CA GLY A 90 48.88 -6.73 2.37
C GLY A 90 48.22 -5.36 2.20
N GLN A 91 48.09 -4.88 0.96
CA GLN A 91 47.33 -3.67 0.62
C GLN A 91 45.92 -4.02 0.15
N VAL A 92 45.06 -3.01 0.11
CA VAL A 92 43.68 -3.10 -0.38
C VAL A 92 43.43 -2.04 -1.44
N ILE A 93 42.63 -2.37 -2.43
CA ILE A 93 42.08 -1.42 -3.39
C ILE A 93 40.56 -1.40 -3.30
N MET A 94 39.95 -0.30 -3.73
CA MET A 94 38.49 -0.21 -3.87
C MET A 94 38.12 -0.58 -5.29
N ASP A 95 37.47 -1.73 -5.48
CA ASP A 95 37.04 -2.24 -6.77
C ASP A 95 35.51 -2.42 -6.84
N PHE A 96 34.97 -2.26 -8.03
CA PHE A 96 33.56 -2.52 -8.35
C PHE A 96 33.43 -2.68 -9.86
N SER A 97 33.13 -3.90 -10.29
CA SER A 97 33.11 -4.28 -11.70
C SER A 97 31.72 -4.20 -12.31
N GLY A 98 31.65 -4.08 -13.65
CA GLY A 98 30.38 -4.15 -14.37
C GLY A 98 29.64 -5.48 -14.17
N LYS A 99 30.37 -6.57 -13.88
CA LYS A 99 29.77 -7.86 -13.55
C LYS A 99 29.00 -7.82 -12.23
N GLU A 100 29.59 -7.20 -11.21
CA GLU A 100 28.96 -7.04 -9.89
C GLU A 100 27.83 -6.01 -9.92
N LEU A 101 27.90 -5.02 -10.82
CA LEU A 101 26.81 -4.07 -11.04
C LEU A 101 25.60 -4.75 -11.69
N VAL A 102 25.81 -5.45 -12.81
CA VAL A 102 24.70 -6.02 -13.59
C VAL A 102 24.04 -7.17 -12.86
N LYS A 103 24.82 -7.96 -12.09
CA LYS A 103 24.35 -9.17 -11.47
C LYS A 103 24.89 -9.37 -10.06
N GLY A 104 24.00 -9.66 -9.12
CA GLY A 104 24.33 -10.17 -7.79
C GLY A 104 23.89 -11.63 -7.60
N GLU A 105 24.42 -12.28 -6.56
CA GLU A 105 24.05 -13.63 -6.13
C GLU A 105 23.74 -13.62 -4.63
N PRO A 106 22.50 -13.29 -4.22
CA PRO A 106 22.07 -13.45 -2.84
C PRO A 106 21.78 -14.92 -2.51
N ASP A 107 21.90 -15.28 -1.23
CA ASP A 107 21.29 -16.51 -0.72
C ASP A 107 19.77 -16.30 -0.70
N ALA A 108 19.10 -17.08 -1.53
CA ALA A 108 17.68 -17.02 -1.78
C ALA A 108 16.91 -18.15 -1.10
N SER A 109 17.56 -18.99 -0.27
CA SER A 109 16.90 -20.10 0.44
C SER A 109 15.96 -19.63 1.56
N SER A 110 16.22 -18.45 2.12
CA SER A 110 15.50 -17.92 3.29
C SER A 110 14.32 -17.02 2.93
N PHE A 111 14.13 -16.70 1.64
CA PHE A 111 12.95 -15.94 1.20
C PHE A 111 11.79 -16.89 0.92
N PRO A 112 10.54 -16.50 1.25
CA PRO A 112 9.36 -17.26 0.87
C PRO A 112 9.37 -17.55 -0.63
N SER A 113 9.15 -18.81 -1.00
CA SER A 113 9.15 -19.26 -2.39
C SER A 113 7.90 -20.03 -2.79
N GLY A 114 6.98 -20.32 -1.85
CA GLY A 114 5.71 -21.00 -2.12
C GLY A 114 5.90 -22.28 -2.93
N GLY A 115 6.88 -23.11 -2.54
CA GLY A 115 7.20 -24.36 -3.22
C GLY A 115 7.97 -24.24 -4.55
N LEU A 116 8.21 -23.04 -5.10
CA LEU A 116 9.01 -22.86 -6.33
C LEU A 116 10.46 -23.31 -6.19
N ARG A 117 10.92 -23.54 -4.96
CA ARG A 117 12.29 -23.94 -4.66
C ARG A 117 12.32 -25.06 -3.64
N ALA A 118 13.22 -26.01 -3.86
CA ALA A 118 13.55 -26.98 -2.83
C ALA A 118 14.39 -26.31 -1.71
N THR A 119 14.17 -26.71 -0.46
CA THR A 119 14.81 -26.12 0.73
C THR A 119 16.34 -26.25 0.76
N PHE A 120 16.93 -27.16 -0.03
CA PHE A 120 18.38 -27.32 -0.16
C PHE A 120 19.01 -26.46 -1.26
N GLU A 121 18.21 -25.76 -2.07
CA GLU A 121 18.70 -24.90 -3.14
C GLU A 121 18.79 -23.46 -2.67
N ALA A 122 20.00 -22.89 -2.63
CA ALA A 122 20.24 -21.55 -2.10
C ALA A 122 20.35 -20.45 -3.16
N ARG A 123 20.83 -20.76 -4.37
CA ARG A 123 21.16 -19.72 -5.37
C ARG A 123 19.95 -18.94 -5.90
N GLY A 124 20.01 -17.62 -5.86
CA GLY A 124 19.15 -16.71 -6.63
C GLY A 124 19.99 -15.68 -7.35
N TYR A 125 19.37 -14.90 -8.23
CA TYR A 125 20.06 -13.86 -9.00
C TYR A 125 19.35 -12.53 -8.85
N THR A 126 20.13 -11.47 -8.64
CA THR A 126 19.65 -10.09 -8.80
C THR A 126 20.16 -9.54 -10.12
N ALA A 127 19.33 -8.76 -10.80
CA ALA A 127 19.68 -8.03 -12.01
C ALA A 127 19.40 -6.55 -11.82
N TRP A 128 20.38 -5.69 -12.10
CA TRP A 128 20.19 -4.24 -11.98
C TRP A 128 19.09 -3.74 -12.91
N ASP A 129 18.16 -2.95 -12.37
CA ASP A 129 17.21 -2.17 -13.13
C ASP A 129 17.77 -0.75 -13.39
N PRO A 130 18.26 -0.46 -14.60
CA PRO A 130 18.82 0.85 -14.91
C PRO A 130 17.78 1.96 -15.05
N THR A 131 16.48 1.62 -15.07
CA THR A 131 15.39 2.60 -15.14
C THR A 131 15.07 3.21 -13.77
N SER A 132 15.55 2.60 -12.68
CA SER A 132 15.52 3.14 -11.34
C SER A 132 16.94 3.54 -10.89
N PRO A 133 17.18 4.80 -10.50
CA PRO A 133 18.52 5.29 -10.24
C PRO A 133 19.09 4.71 -8.94
N ALA A 134 20.39 4.37 -8.96
CA ALA A 134 21.11 3.99 -7.75
C ALA A 134 21.20 5.18 -6.77
N PHE A 135 21.21 4.90 -5.47
CA PHE A 135 21.22 5.93 -4.43
C PHE A 135 22.16 5.55 -3.28
N ILE A 136 22.48 6.51 -2.42
CA ILE A 136 23.30 6.30 -1.23
C ILE A 136 22.44 6.47 0.01
N LYS A 137 22.48 5.46 0.88
CA LYS A 137 21.85 5.48 2.20
C LYS A 137 22.85 4.87 3.17
N ASP A 138 23.02 5.47 4.34
CA ASP A 138 23.90 4.94 5.41
C ASP A 138 25.33 4.59 4.99
N LYS A 139 25.93 5.38 4.10
CA LYS A 139 27.28 5.12 3.54
C LYS A 139 27.39 3.79 2.78
N THR A 140 26.29 3.35 2.19
CA THR A 140 26.22 2.21 1.28
C THR A 140 25.58 2.66 -0.02
N LEU A 141 26.11 2.19 -1.15
CA LEU A 141 25.53 2.35 -2.48
C LEU A 141 24.44 1.30 -2.70
N TYR A 142 23.22 1.75 -2.95
CA TYR A 142 22.06 0.91 -3.21
C TYR A 142 21.77 0.85 -4.70
N ILE A 143 21.69 -0.36 -5.23
CA ILE A 143 21.47 -0.65 -6.65
C ILE A 143 20.10 -1.32 -6.78
N PRO A 144 19.06 -0.62 -7.29
CA PRO A 144 17.73 -1.19 -7.46
C PRO A 144 17.74 -2.38 -8.42
N THR A 145 17.24 -3.52 -7.99
CA THR A 145 17.37 -4.78 -8.72
C THR A 145 16.08 -5.58 -8.77
N ALA A 146 15.90 -6.30 -9.87
CA ALA A 146 14.96 -7.40 -9.98
C ALA A 146 15.57 -8.67 -9.39
N PHE A 147 14.77 -9.52 -8.76
CA PHE A 147 15.21 -10.75 -8.11
C PHE A 147 14.45 -11.98 -8.61
N CYS A 148 15.21 -12.96 -9.09
CA CYS A 148 14.70 -14.20 -9.65
C CYS A 148 15.41 -15.44 -9.06
N SER A 149 14.74 -16.59 -9.20
CA SER A 149 15.28 -17.89 -8.83
C SER A 149 16.46 -18.30 -9.74
N TYR A 150 17.06 -19.45 -9.45
CA TYR A 150 18.04 -20.08 -10.33
C TYR A 150 17.46 -20.45 -11.72
N SER A 151 16.19 -20.84 -11.79
CA SER A 151 15.51 -21.28 -13.01
C SER A 151 14.83 -20.13 -13.77
N GLY A 152 14.79 -18.93 -13.18
CA GLY A 152 14.31 -17.70 -13.82
C GLY A 152 12.91 -17.26 -13.39
N GLU A 153 12.26 -17.94 -12.44
CA GLU A 153 10.99 -17.49 -11.86
C GLU A 153 11.19 -16.21 -11.04
N ALA A 154 10.27 -15.26 -11.16
CA ALA A 154 10.24 -13.99 -10.45
C ALA A 154 9.86 -14.21 -8.99
N LEU A 155 10.81 -13.97 -8.09
CA LEU A 155 10.65 -14.07 -6.63
C LEU A 155 10.48 -12.70 -5.96
N ASP A 156 10.14 -11.68 -6.77
CA ASP A 156 10.06 -10.29 -6.35
C ASP A 156 8.75 -9.62 -6.81
N LYS A 157 8.62 -8.34 -6.52
CA LYS A 157 7.53 -7.50 -7.04
C LYS A 157 7.92 -6.65 -8.24
N LYS A 158 9.22 -6.45 -8.46
CA LYS A 158 9.76 -5.58 -9.51
C LYS A 158 9.61 -6.21 -10.89
N THR A 159 9.99 -7.48 -11.05
CA THR A 159 9.92 -8.16 -12.34
C THR A 159 8.51 -8.19 -12.93
N PRO A 160 7.45 -8.58 -12.19
CA PRO A 160 6.09 -8.58 -12.73
C PRO A 160 5.55 -7.18 -13.01
N LEU A 161 5.99 -6.17 -12.23
CA LEU A 161 5.62 -4.78 -12.45
C LEU A 161 6.20 -4.24 -13.76
N LEU A 162 7.49 -4.48 -14.01
CA LEU A 162 8.14 -4.08 -15.27
C LEU A 162 7.46 -4.75 -16.47
N ARG A 163 7.19 -6.07 -16.36
CA ARG A 163 6.43 -6.81 -17.40
C ARG A 163 5.06 -6.19 -17.66
N SER A 164 4.32 -5.79 -16.62
CA SER A 164 2.98 -5.21 -16.80
C SER A 164 3.02 -3.82 -17.42
N MET A 165 4.03 -3.02 -17.08
CA MET A 165 4.28 -1.72 -17.72
C MET A 165 4.58 -1.88 -19.21
N ASP A 166 5.46 -2.83 -19.57
CA ASP A 166 5.82 -3.08 -20.97
C ASP A 166 4.61 -3.56 -21.81
N VAL A 167 3.80 -4.45 -21.24
CA VAL A 167 2.60 -4.98 -21.90
C VAL A 167 1.57 -3.87 -22.14
N LEU A 168 1.30 -3.05 -21.13
CA LEU A 168 0.37 -1.92 -21.27
C LEU A 168 0.91 -0.90 -22.27
N ASN A 169 2.19 -0.56 -22.20
CA ASN A 169 2.85 0.34 -23.16
C ASN A 169 2.62 -0.14 -24.60
N LYS A 170 2.94 -1.41 -24.87
CA LYS A 170 2.77 -1.99 -26.21
C LYS A 170 1.34 -1.90 -26.74
N GLU A 171 0.35 -2.32 -25.95
CA GLU A 171 -1.06 -2.32 -26.41
C GLU A 171 -1.64 -0.91 -26.46
N ALA A 172 -1.21 0.01 -25.58
CA ALA A 172 -1.59 1.42 -25.61
C ALA A 172 -1.02 2.16 -26.83
N VAL A 173 0.25 1.96 -27.17
CA VAL A 173 0.84 2.49 -28.41
C VAL A 173 0.10 1.94 -29.64
N ARG A 174 -0.21 0.63 -29.63
CA ARG A 174 -0.91 -0.02 -30.73
C ARG A 174 -2.30 0.57 -30.99
N ILE A 175 -3.11 0.77 -29.94
CA ILE A 175 -4.44 1.38 -30.11
C ILE A 175 -4.34 2.84 -30.53
N LEU A 176 -3.40 3.61 -29.98
CA LEU A 176 -3.18 5.02 -30.38
C LEU A 176 -2.81 5.12 -31.85
N HIS A 177 -1.99 4.20 -32.35
CA HIS A 177 -1.66 4.14 -33.76
C HIS A 177 -2.89 3.81 -34.62
N ILE A 178 -3.77 2.92 -34.18
CA ILE A 178 -5.02 2.61 -34.89
C ILE A 178 -5.93 3.86 -34.93
N LEU A 179 -5.98 4.65 -33.86
CA LEU A 179 -6.71 5.91 -33.77
C LEU A 179 -6.04 7.07 -34.55
N GLY A 180 -4.92 6.82 -35.24
CA GLY A 180 -4.24 7.81 -36.10
C GLY A 180 -3.07 8.55 -35.45
N ASN A 181 -2.83 8.39 -34.14
CA ASN A 181 -1.72 9.04 -33.45
C ASN A 181 -0.42 8.24 -33.62
N LYS A 182 0.26 8.41 -34.76
CA LYS A 182 1.48 7.66 -35.12
C LYS A 182 2.78 8.19 -34.49
N GLU A 183 2.75 9.37 -33.87
CA GLU A 183 3.95 10.01 -33.31
C GLU A 183 4.36 9.42 -31.96
N VAL A 184 3.40 8.88 -31.20
CA VAL A 184 3.64 8.26 -29.90
C VAL A 184 4.43 6.97 -30.08
N ARG A 185 5.53 6.83 -29.35
CA ARG A 185 6.38 5.62 -29.40
C ARG A 185 6.37 4.84 -28.09
N HIS A 186 6.04 5.51 -27.00
CA HIS A 186 6.10 4.95 -25.66
C HIS A 186 5.04 5.59 -24.75
N ILE A 187 4.50 4.79 -23.84
CA ILE A 187 3.57 5.17 -22.79
C ILE A 187 4.18 4.79 -21.45
N ASP A 188 4.21 5.76 -20.53
CA ASP A 188 4.57 5.54 -19.15
C ASP A 188 3.31 5.54 -18.28
N THR A 189 3.17 4.52 -17.44
CA THR A 189 2.23 4.60 -16.31
C THR A 189 2.84 5.44 -15.21
N THR A 190 2.01 6.21 -14.52
CA THR A 190 2.43 7.06 -13.40
C THR A 190 1.64 6.72 -12.15
N VAL A 191 2.26 6.82 -10.97
CA VAL A 191 1.57 6.67 -9.69
C VAL A 191 1.99 7.72 -8.67
N GLY A 192 1.01 8.29 -7.96
CA GLY A 192 1.18 9.15 -6.79
C GLY A 192 0.63 8.48 -5.52
N PRO A 193 1.47 7.85 -4.69
CA PRO A 193 1.01 7.22 -3.45
C PRO A 193 0.78 8.23 -2.33
N GLU A 194 -0.40 8.24 -1.72
CA GLU A 194 -0.69 9.03 -0.50
C GLU A 194 -0.47 8.12 0.71
N GLN A 195 0.51 8.40 1.56
CA GLN A 195 0.92 7.50 2.64
C GLN A 195 0.40 8.02 3.99
N GLU A 196 -0.59 7.33 4.56
CA GLU A 196 -1.03 7.56 5.92
C GLU A 196 -0.25 6.70 6.93
N TYR A 197 -0.11 7.20 8.16
CA TYR A 197 0.59 6.55 9.25
C TYR A 197 0.23 7.16 10.62
N PHE A 198 0.50 6.41 11.71
CA PHE A 198 0.44 6.93 13.07
C PHE A 198 1.83 7.16 13.66
N LEU A 199 1.96 8.15 14.56
CA LEU A 199 3.13 8.34 15.40
C LEU A 199 2.79 8.06 16.86
N VAL A 200 3.60 7.25 17.53
CA VAL A 200 3.44 6.94 18.96
C VAL A 200 4.74 7.27 19.70
N ASP A 201 4.64 7.75 20.93
CA ASP A 201 5.83 7.97 21.77
C ASP A 201 6.59 6.65 21.98
N LYS A 202 7.91 6.67 21.73
CA LYS A 202 8.73 5.44 21.72
C LYS A 202 8.77 4.74 23.07
N ASP A 203 8.67 5.48 24.18
CA ASP A 203 8.73 4.88 25.51
C ASP A 203 7.40 4.27 25.94
N LEU A 204 6.27 4.79 25.44
CA LEU A 204 4.96 4.15 25.58
C LEU A 204 4.86 2.91 24.68
N TYR A 205 5.31 3.00 23.43
CA TYR A 205 5.35 1.88 22.49
C TYR A 205 6.08 0.65 23.05
N LYS A 206 7.24 0.85 23.70
CA LYS A 206 8.02 -0.25 24.30
C LYS A 206 7.27 -1.04 25.38
N LYS A 207 6.22 -0.46 25.97
CA LYS A 207 5.38 -1.11 26.99
C LYS A 207 4.21 -1.92 26.38
N ARG A 208 4.00 -1.85 25.06
CA ARG A 208 2.91 -2.51 24.33
C ARG A 208 3.44 -3.66 23.46
N LYS A 209 3.46 -4.87 24.00
CA LYS A 209 3.93 -6.07 23.29
C LYS A 209 3.14 -6.34 22.00
N ASP A 210 1.85 -6.09 22.02
CA ASP A 210 0.98 -6.16 20.85
C ASP A 210 1.40 -5.17 19.76
N LEU A 211 1.68 -3.90 20.08
CA LEU A 211 2.23 -2.96 19.10
C LEU A 211 3.61 -3.39 18.57
N ILE A 212 4.43 -4.03 19.40
CA ILE A 212 5.78 -4.50 19.00
C ILE A 212 5.71 -5.70 18.06
N PHE A 213 4.91 -6.71 18.38
CA PHE A 213 4.86 -7.96 17.62
C PHE A 213 3.84 -7.96 16.49
N CYS A 214 2.75 -7.19 16.65
CA CYS A 214 1.61 -7.21 15.73
C CYS A 214 1.45 -5.90 14.96
N GLY A 215 2.10 -4.81 15.39
CA GLY A 215 1.95 -3.49 14.76
C GLY A 215 0.60 -2.81 15.04
N ARG A 216 -0.30 -3.47 15.79
CA ARG A 216 -1.60 -2.98 16.24
C ARG A 216 -1.87 -3.35 17.69
N THR A 217 -2.78 -2.64 18.31
CA THR A 217 -3.31 -3.00 19.63
C THR A 217 -4.30 -4.16 19.50
N LEU A 218 -4.15 -5.16 20.36
CA LEU A 218 -5.07 -6.32 20.44
C LEU A 218 -6.11 -6.17 21.56
N LEU A 219 -5.87 -5.23 22.47
CA LEU A 219 -6.76 -4.79 23.53
C LEU A 219 -6.56 -3.29 23.80
N GLY A 220 -7.50 -2.67 24.49
CA GLY A 220 -7.44 -1.28 24.91
C GLY A 220 -8.82 -0.65 24.94
N ALA A 221 -9.19 -0.12 26.10
CA ALA A 221 -10.45 0.61 26.26
C ALA A 221 -10.42 1.90 25.44
N SER A 222 -11.58 2.29 24.88
CA SER A 222 -11.68 3.55 24.14
C SER A 222 -11.42 4.75 25.04
N ALA A 223 -10.61 5.69 24.57
CA ALA A 223 -10.35 6.94 25.27
C ALA A 223 -11.62 7.79 25.38
N PRO A 224 -11.80 8.59 26.46
CA PRO A 224 -12.95 9.49 26.58
C PRO A 224 -13.05 10.55 25.46
N LYS A 225 -11.91 10.88 24.83
CA LYS A 225 -11.81 11.65 23.61
C LYS A 225 -11.09 10.78 22.57
N GLY A 226 -11.75 10.46 21.47
CA GLY A 226 -11.15 9.88 20.28
C GLY A 226 -11.06 10.92 19.17
N GLN A 227 -11.92 10.80 18.17
CA GLN A 227 -11.97 11.65 16.96
C GLN A 227 -13.29 12.42 16.80
N GLU A 228 -14.16 12.39 17.80
CA GLU A 228 -15.55 12.89 17.74
C GLU A 228 -15.65 14.41 17.50
N MET A 229 -14.58 15.15 17.77
CA MET A 229 -14.52 16.60 17.58
C MET A 229 -14.03 17.00 16.18
N GLU A 230 -13.52 16.05 15.38
CA GLU A 230 -12.96 16.29 14.04
C GLU A 230 -11.90 17.42 14.01
N ASP A 231 -11.23 17.66 15.14
CA ASP A 231 -10.35 18.83 15.37
C ASP A 231 -8.89 18.59 14.97
N HIS A 232 -8.55 17.35 14.63
CA HIS A 232 -7.20 16.96 14.23
C HIS A 232 -6.95 17.16 12.73
N TYR A 233 -7.95 16.91 11.87
CA TYR A 233 -7.81 17.00 10.41
C TYR A 233 -7.49 18.43 9.96
N PHE A 234 -6.36 18.60 9.27
CA PHE A 234 -5.75 19.91 8.96
C PHE A 234 -5.53 20.84 10.18
N GLY A 235 -5.59 20.29 11.40
CA GLY A 235 -5.22 20.97 12.61
C GLY A 235 -3.73 21.33 12.64
N ALA A 236 -3.36 22.22 13.56
CA ALA A 236 -1.97 22.62 13.70
C ALA A 236 -1.08 21.42 14.09
N LEU A 237 0.03 21.24 13.37
CA LEU A 237 1.02 20.22 13.69
C LEU A 237 1.68 20.53 15.05
N LYS A 238 1.69 19.55 15.95
CA LYS A 238 2.40 19.68 17.23
C LYS A 238 3.90 19.86 16.98
N PRO A 239 4.64 20.63 17.80
CA PRO A 239 6.04 20.97 17.52
C PRO A 239 6.96 19.77 17.26
N ARG A 240 6.80 18.67 18.03
CA ARG A 240 7.59 17.44 17.85
C ARG A 240 7.30 16.74 16.53
N VAL A 241 6.02 16.66 16.14
CA VAL A 241 5.59 16.11 14.84
C VAL A 241 6.09 16.99 13.70
N ALA A 242 5.98 18.31 13.83
CA ALA A 242 6.44 19.25 12.81
C ALA A 242 7.96 19.13 12.57
N ALA A 243 8.76 18.96 13.63
CA ALA A 243 10.19 18.71 13.54
C ALA A 243 10.51 17.38 12.85
N TYR A 244 9.84 16.29 13.24
CA TYR A 244 9.94 14.99 12.57
C TYR A 244 9.63 15.09 11.08
N MET A 245 8.51 15.73 10.73
CA MET A 245 8.09 15.88 9.33
C MET A 245 9.03 16.77 8.52
N HIS A 246 9.71 17.73 9.15
CA HIS A 246 10.70 18.57 8.47
C HIS A 246 11.96 17.76 8.14
N ASP A 247 12.47 16.99 9.11
CA ASP A 247 13.61 16.11 8.88
C ASP A 247 13.28 15.01 7.86
N LEU A 248 12.04 14.50 7.88
CA LEU A 248 11.56 13.53 6.90
C LEU A 248 11.61 14.10 5.48
N ASP A 249 11.10 15.32 5.26
CA ASP A 249 11.17 15.99 3.96
C ASP A 249 12.63 16.11 3.47
N GLU A 250 13.55 16.55 4.33
CA GLU A 250 14.96 16.69 3.95
C GLU A 250 15.60 15.35 3.55
N GLU A 251 15.35 14.28 4.30
CA GLU A 251 15.91 12.95 4.00
C GLU A 251 15.32 12.38 2.70
N LEU A 252 14.02 12.59 2.45
CA LEU A 252 13.36 12.19 1.20
C LEU A 252 13.87 13.00 0.00
N TRP A 253 14.02 14.32 0.14
CA TRP A 253 14.57 15.16 -0.92
C TRP A 253 16.00 14.76 -1.27
N LYS A 254 16.87 14.44 -0.29
CA LYS A 254 18.22 13.93 -0.57
C LYS A 254 18.20 12.67 -1.44
N LEU A 255 17.22 11.80 -1.25
CA LEU A 255 16.98 10.57 -2.01
C LEU A 255 16.21 10.81 -3.33
N GLY A 256 15.95 12.06 -3.72
CA GLY A 256 15.26 12.39 -4.97
C GLY A 256 13.75 12.13 -4.95
N ILE A 257 13.17 11.91 -3.76
CA ILE A 257 11.74 11.69 -3.59
C ILE A 257 11.07 13.06 -3.42
N PRO A 258 10.14 13.47 -4.32
CA PRO A 258 9.55 14.80 -4.30
C PRO A 258 8.39 14.89 -3.30
N ALA A 259 8.68 14.70 -2.01
CA ALA A 259 7.72 14.90 -0.91
C ALA A 259 7.13 16.32 -1.00
N LYS A 260 5.80 16.41 -1.07
CA LYS A 260 5.09 17.65 -1.46
C LYS A 260 4.04 18.09 -0.45
N THR A 261 3.21 17.16 -0.01
CA THR A 261 2.06 17.44 0.86
C THR A 261 2.21 16.66 2.15
N LYS A 262 1.86 17.29 3.28
CA LYS A 262 1.80 16.67 4.59
C LYS A 262 0.78 17.38 5.48
N HIS A 263 0.06 16.62 6.30
CA HIS A 263 -0.91 17.14 7.26
C HIS A 263 -1.26 16.12 8.33
N ASN A 264 -2.01 16.57 9.35
CA ASN A 264 -2.75 15.68 10.24
C ASN A 264 -3.93 15.07 9.51
N GLU A 265 -4.20 13.79 9.79
CA GLU A 265 -5.37 13.07 9.35
C GLU A 265 -6.55 13.23 10.34
N VAL A 266 -7.63 12.46 10.17
CA VAL A 266 -8.82 12.53 11.04
C VAL A 266 -8.56 12.01 12.45
N ALA A 267 -7.90 10.85 12.61
CA ALA A 267 -7.67 10.28 13.93
C ALA A 267 -6.50 10.94 14.67
N PRO A 268 -6.55 11.05 16.01
CA PRO A 268 -5.43 11.56 16.81
C PRO A 268 -4.12 10.83 16.50
N ALA A 269 -3.03 11.59 16.38
CA ALA A 269 -1.70 11.08 16.05
C ALA A 269 -1.58 10.38 14.68
N GLN A 270 -2.62 10.47 13.83
CA GLN A 270 -2.57 10.07 12.43
C GLN A 270 -2.11 11.24 11.56
N HIS A 271 -1.31 10.92 10.55
CA HIS A 271 -0.72 11.88 9.62
C HIS A 271 -0.66 11.31 8.20
N GLU A 272 -0.53 12.20 7.21
CA GLU A 272 -0.33 11.84 5.81
C GLU A 272 0.94 12.50 5.25
N LEU A 273 1.61 11.82 4.32
CA LEU A 273 2.59 12.38 3.40
C LEU A 273 2.34 11.90 1.98
N ALA A 274 2.32 12.82 1.02
CA ALA A 274 2.19 12.51 -0.40
C ALA A 274 3.34 13.16 -1.20
N PRO A 275 4.11 12.38 -1.99
CA PRO A 275 5.02 12.91 -2.99
C PRO A 275 4.29 13.28 -4.28
N VAL A 276 4.94 14.06 -5.14
CA VAL A 276 4.51 14.19 -6.54
C VAL A 276 4.60 12.81 -7.21
N PHE A 277 3.66 12.52 -8.10
CA PHE A 277 3.67 11.27 -8.88
C PHE A 277 4.96 11.14 -9.70
N ASP A 278 5.35 9.90 -9.97
CA ASP A 278 6.45 9.55 -10.87
C ASP A 278 6.02 8.37 -11.76
N THR A 279 6.88 7.96 -12.68
CA THR A 279 6.73 6.68 -13.40
C THR A 279 6.51 5.56 -12.40
N THR A 280 5.60 4.63 -12.70
CA THR A 280 5.16 3.60 -11.74
C THR A 280 6.34 2.83 -11.15
N ASN A 281 7.34 2.52 -11.96
CA ASN A 281 8.52 1.81 -11.51
C ASN A 281 9.31 2.56 -10.43
N VAL A 282 9.59 3.86 -10.66
CA VAL A 282 10.34 4.71 -9.74
C VAL A 282 9.52 5.04 -8.50
N ALA A 283 8.23 5.34 -8.67
CA ALA A 283 7.33 5.65 -7.57
C ALA A 283 7.11 4.46 -6.61
N VAL A 284 7.14 3.22 -7.11
CA VAL A 284 7.10 2.00 -6.26
C VAL A 284 8.36 1.90 -5.39
N ASP A 285 9.54 2.17 -5.96
CA ASP A 285 10.80 2.19 -5.20
C ASP A 285 10.83 3.35 -4.20
N HIS A 286 10.41 4.54 -4.62
CA HIS A 286 10.27 5.72 -3.76
C HIS A 286 9.30 5.46 -2.60
N ASN A 287 8.20 4.74 -2.82
CA ASN A 287 7.25 4.39 -1.75
C ASN A 287 7.91 3.49 -0.69
N GLN A 288 8.68 2.48 -1.10
CA GLN A 288 9.40 1.62 -0.16
C GLN A 288 10.42 2.40 0.67
N LEU A 289 11.21 3.26 0.01
CA LEU A 289 12.14 4.14 0.69
C LEU A 289 11.42 5.10 1.63
N THR A 290 10.28 5.66 1.22
CA THR A 290 9.47 6.55 2.05
C THR A 290 9.05 5.87 3.35
N MET A 291 8.49 4.66 3.26
CA MET A 291 8.08 3.88 4.44
C MET A 291 9.26 3.55 5.37
N GLU A 292 10.43 3.25 4.81
CA GLU A 292 11.63 2.97 5.60
C GLU A 292 12.16 4.23 6.32
N ILE A 293 12.29 5.34 5.58
CA ILE A 293 12.79 6.61 6.12
C ILE A 293 11.81 7.19 7.15
N MET A 294 10.49 7.03 6.98
CA MET A 294 9.50 7.39 7.99
C MET A 294 9.79 6.73 9.34
N LYS A 295 10.00 5.41 9.35
CA LYS A 295 10.34 4.66 10.58
C LYS A 295 11.67 5.13 11.19
N LYS A 296 12.68 5.31 10.34
CA LYS A 296 14.02 5.72 10.78
C LYS A 296 14.07 7.14 11.35
N VAL A 297 13.38 8.08 10.72
CA VAL A 297 13.32 9.47 11.19
C VAL A 297 12.46 9.55 12.45
N ALA A 298 11.37 8.77 12.56
CA ALA A 298 10.56 8.74 13.78
C ALA A 298 11.41 8.32 14.98
N ASP A 299 12.26 7.30 14.79
CA ASP A 299 13.17 6.80 15.84
C ASP A 299 14.14 7.89 16.35
N LYS A 300 14.67 8.73 15.45
CA LYS A 300 15.54 9.88 15.78
C LYS A 300 14.82 10.91 16.67
N HIS A 301 13.49 11.01 16.55
CA HIS A 301 12.65 11.95 17.31
C HIS A 301 11.98 11.31 18.54
N ASN A 302 12.46 10.14 18.99
CA ASN A 302 11.89 9.35 20.09
C ASN A 302 10.40 9.00 19.87
N MET A 303 10.03 8.75 18.61
CA MET A 303 8.71 8.30 18.20
C MET A 303 8.82 6.99 17.41
N VAL A 304 7.71 6.30 17.25
CA VAL A 304 7.59 5.10 16.40
C VAL A 304 6.52 5.37 15.36
N CYS A 305 6.87 5.15 14.09
CA CYS A 305 5.93 5.23 12.98
C CYS A 305 5.24 3.87 12.77
N LEU A 306 3.91 3.86 12.93
CA LEU A 306 3.07 2.69 12.70
C LEU A 306 2.42 2.81 11.31
N LEU A 307 2.71 1.82 10.46
CA LEU A 307 2.16 1.70 9.10
C LEU A 307 1.04 0.65 9.00
N HIS A 308 0.64 0.05 10.13
CA HIS A 308 -0.44 -0.93 10.13
C HIS A 308 -1.76 -0.24 9.74
N GLU A 309 -2.62 -0.92 9.00
CA GLU A 309 -3.85 -0.36 8.44
C GLU A 309 -4.87 0.04 9.52
N LYS A 310 -4.83 -0.64 10.66
CA LYS A 310 -5.70 -0.38 11.80
C LYS A 310 -4.93 -0.52 13.12
N PRO A 311 -4.05 0.44 13.48
CA PRO A 311 -3.22 0.30 14.68
C PRO A 311 -4.05 0.34 15.98
N PHE A 312 -5.13 1.13 15.99
CA PHE A 312 -6.03 1.33 17.12
C PHE A 312 -7.49 1.07 16.70
N GLU A 313 -8.25 0.44 17.59
CA GLU A 313 -9.68 0.17 17.37
C GLU A 313 -10.55 1.40 17.64
N GLY A 314 -11.70 1.50 16.98
CA GLY A 314 -12.68 2.56 17.24
C GLY A 314 -12.38 3.93 16.61
N ILE A 315 -11.20 4.12 16.01
CA ILE A 315 -10.82 5.36 15.29
C ILE A 315 -10.52 5.07 13.80
N ASN A 316 -10.22 6.08 12.99
CA ASN A 316 -9.86 5.88 11.57
C ASN A 316 -8.65 4.97 11.41
N GLY A 317 -8.64 4.20 10.30
CA GLY A 317 -7.48 3.41 9.89
C GLY A 317 -6.57 4.18 8.94
N SER A 318 -5.38 3.63 8.66
CA SER A 318 -4.41 4.21 7.74
C SER A 318 -4.46 3.55 6.36
N GLY A 319 -4.79 4.33 5.33
CA GLY A 319 -4.78 3.92 3.92
C GLY A 319 -3.47 4.23 3.19
N LYS A 320 -3.39 3.73 1.95
CA LYS A 320 -2.44 4.25 0.97
C LYS A 320 -3.13 4.45 -0.38
N HIS A 321 -3.57 5.66 -0.69
CA HIS A 321 -4.24 5.87 -1.98
C HIS A 321 -3.25 5.75 -3.13
N ASN A 322 -3.65 5.04 -4.18
CA ASN A 322 -2.85 4.81 -5.38
C ASN A 322 -3.44 5.62 -6.54
N ASN A 323 -2.91 6.83 -6.76
CA ASN A 323 -3.31 7.70 -7.86
C ASN A 323 -2.63 7.26 -9.17
N TRP A 324 -3.32 6.47 -9.99
CA TRP A 324 -2.80 5.87 -11.21
C TRP A 324 -3.24 6.64 -12.47
N SER A 325 -2.30 6.82 -13.41
CA SER A 325 -2.55 7.39 -14.74
C SER A 325 -1.56 6.89 -15.79
N MET A 326 -1.74 7.31 -17.05
CA MET A 326 -0.92 6.93 -18.20
C MET A 326 -0.60 8.17 -19.05
N SER A 327 0.68 8.37 -19.38
CA SER A 327 1.15 9.50 -20.18
C SER A 327 1.97 9.04 -21.38
N THR A 328 1.83 9.74 -22.50
CA THR A 328 2.65 9.52 -23.70
C THR A 328 4.03 10.14 -23.55
N ASP A 329 5.01 9.62 -24.30
CA ASP A 329 6.33 10.22 -24.48
C ASP A 329 6.29 11.66 -25.07
N THR A 330 5.19 12.03 -25.70
CA THR A 330 4.90 13.39 -26.19
C THR A 330 4.31 14.32 -25.12
N GLY A 331 4.09 13.84 -23.89
CA GLY A 331 3.63 14.63 -22.74
C GLY A 331 2.10 14.74 -22.60
N VAL A 332 1.33 13.88 -23.28
CA VAL A 332 -0.14 13.86 -23.21
C VAL A 332 -0.59 12.85 -22.17
N ASN A 333 -1.40 13.27 -21.19
CA ASN A 333 -2.08 12.37 -20.27
C ASN A 333 -3.31 11.76 -20.96
N LEU A 334 -3.37 10.42 -21.05
CA LEU A 334 -4.43 9.69 -21.74
C LEU A 334 -5.76 9.66 -20.97
N LEU A 335 -5.72 9.97 -19.67
CA LEU A 335 -6.88 10.09 -18.80
C LEU A 335 -7.29 11.54 -18.53
N ASP A 336 -6.68 12.51 -19.20
CA ASP A 336 -7.15 13.90 -19.17
C ASP A 336 -8.33 14.08 -20.14
N PRO A 337 -9.54 14.42 -19.65
CA PRO A 337 -10.71 14.60 -20.50
C PRO A 337 -10.60 15.83 -21.40
N GLY A 338 -9.75 16.81 -21.06
CA GLY A 338 -9.67 18.09 -21.74
C GLY A 338 -10.93 18.95 -21.52
N LYS A 339 -11.16 19.92 -22.41
CA LYS A 339 -12.27 20.89 -22.29
C LYS A 339 -13.61 20.36 -22.81
N THR A 340 -13.58 19.43 -23.76
CA THR A 340 -14.77 18.82 -24.38
C THR A 340 -14.66 17.30 -24.28
N PRO A 341 -14.95 16.70 -23.10
CA PRO A 341 -14.72 15.28 -22.86
C PRO A 341 -15.48 14.36 -23.84
N ALA A 342 -16.69 14.76 -24.23
CA ALA A 342 -17.53 14.02 -25.17
C ALA A 342 -16.97 13.97 -26.61
N GLU A 343 -16.10 14.90 -26.97
CA GLU A 343 -15.47 14.97 -28.31
C GLU A 343 -14.07 14.34 -28.31
N ASN A 344 -13.52 14.03 -27.13
CA ASN A 344 -12.18 13.50 -26.98
C ASN A 344 -12.19 11.96 -27.12
N THR A 345 -12.24 11.48 -28.37
CA THR A 345 -12.28 10.04 -28.68
C THR A 345 -11.15 9.25 -28.02
N GLN A 346 -9.93 9.80 -28.01
CA GLN A 346 -8.78 9.15 -27.37
C GLN A 346 -9.05 8.92 -25.88
N PHE A 347 -9.43 9.98 -25.15
CA PHE A 347 -9.78 9.86 -23.74
C PHE A 347 -10.90 8.85 -23.50
N LEU A 348 -11.97 8.90 -24.30
CA LEU A 348 -13.12 8.00 -24.14
C LEU A 348 -12.73 6.53 -24.33
N VAL A 349 -11.85 6.22 -25.29
CA VAL A 349 -11.31 4.86 -25.49
C VAL A 349 -10.58 4.37 -24.26
N PHE A 350 -9.69 5.17 -23.68
CA PHE A 350 -8.96 4.79 -22.47
C PHE A 350 -9.84 4.74 -21.23
N LEU A 351 -10.79 5.68 -21.07
CA LEU A 351 -11.75 5.70 -19.97
C LEU A 351 -12.61 4.43 -19.97
N VAL A 352 -13.20 4.09 -21.11
CA VAL A 352 -14.06 2.90 -21.25
C VAL A 352 -13.24 1.61 -21.14
N ALA A 353 -11.98 1.61 -21.61
CA ALA A 353 -11.08 0.47 -21.39
C ALA A 353 -10.82 0.23 -19.90
N VAL A 354 -10.60 1.29 -19.12
CA VAL A 354 -10.44 1.18 -17.65
C VAL A 354 -11.72 0.69 -16.99
N ILE A 355 -12.90 1.20 -17.39
CA ILE A 355 -14.19 0.74 -16.85
C ILE A 355 -14.38 -0.77 -17.07
N LYS A 356 -14.16 -1.23 -18.30
CA LYS A 356 -14.24 -2.66 -18.63
C LYS A 356 -13.20 -3.48 -17.85
N ALA A 357 -11.96 -3.02 -17.77
CA ALA A 357 -10.89 -3.73 -17.05
C ALA A 357 -11.21 -3.90 -15.56
N VAL A 358 -11.73 -2.85 -14.91
CA VAL A 358 -12.12 -2.90 -13.50
C VAL A 358 -13.36 -3.78 -13.29
N ASP A 359 -14.34 -3.77 -14.20
CA ASP A 359 -15.51 -4.64 -14.11
C ASP A 359 -15.15 -6.13 -14.30
N ASP A 360 -14.39 -6.44 -15.35
CA ASP A 360 -14.01 -7.81 -15.67
C ASP A 360 -13.07 -8.42 -14.63
N TYR A 361 -12.20 -7.61 -14.01
CA TYR A 361 -11.16 -8.06 -13.08
C TYR A 361 -11.30 -7.44 -11.67
N ALA A 362 -12.54 -7.12 -11.27
CA ALA A 362 -12.86 -6.61 -9.92
C ALA A 362 -12.36 -7.53 -8.80
N ASP A 363 -12.42 -8.85 -9.02
CA ASP A 363 -11.89 -9.86 -8.12
C ASP A 363 -10.37 -9.73 -7.92
N LEU A 364 -9.60 -9.57 -9.01
CA LEU A 364 -8.16 -9.36 -8.92
C LEU A 364 -7.79 -8.03 -8.27
N LEU A 365 -8.55 -6.96 -8.50
CA LEU A 365 -8.31 -5.68 -7.82
C LEU A 365 -8.50 -5.83 -6.31
N ARG A 366 -9.52 -6.55 -5.85
CA ARG A 366 -9.70 -6.86 -4.42
C ARG A 366 -8.59 -7.76 -3.87
N VAL A 367 -8.10 -8.73 -4.64
CA VAL A 367 -6.94 -9.57 -4.29
C VAL A 367 -5.66 -8.75 -4.13
N SER A 368 -5.45 -7.73 -4.98
CA SER A 368 -4.21 -6.94 -5.00
C SER A 368 -3.93 -6.17 -3.70
N VAL A 369 -4.96 -5.99 -2.87
CA VAL A 369 -4.94 -5.28 -1.58
C VAL A 369 -5.26 -6.18 -0.38
N ALA A 370 -5.33 -7.50 -0.59
CA ALA A 370 -5.68 -8.46 0.44
C ALA A 370 -4.52 -8.66 1.44
N SER A 371 -4.82 -8.52 2.73
CA SER A 371 -3.91 -8.77 3.86
C SER A 371 -4.71 -8.81 5.16
N ALA A 372 -4.18 -9.50 6.18
CA ALA A 372 -4.81 -9.54 7.50
C ALA A 372 -5.06 -8.14 8.08
N GLY A 373 -4.05 -7.25 8.02
CA GLY A 373 -4.18 -5.87 8.51
C GLY A 373 -5.27 -5.07 7.79
N ASN A 374 -5.33 -5.13 6.46
CA ASN A 374 -6.30 -4.35 5.68
C ASN A 374 -7.74 -4.87 5.82
N ASP A 375 -7.95 -6.15 6.16
CA ASP A 375 -9.29 -6.68 6.44
C ASP A 375 -9.94 -6.00 7.66
N HIS A 376 -9.15 -5.50 8.62
CA HIS A 376 -9.66 -4.69 9.74
C HIS A 376 -9.97 -3.23 9.37
N ARG A 377 -9.54 -2.77 8.19
CA ARG A 377 -9.72 -1.39 7.74
C ARG A 377 -10.90 -1.25 6.79
N LEU A 378 -11.02 -2.13 5.79
CA LEU A 378 -12.02 -1.98 4.72
C LEU A 378 -13.47 -2.02 5.25
N GLY A 379 -14.32 -1.13 4.73
CA GLY A 379 -15.76 -1.08 5.06
C GLY A 379 -16.14 -0.32 6.34
N ALA A 380 -15.20 0.39 6.96
CA ALA A 380 -15.46 1.21 8.15
C ALA A 380 -14.66 2.53 8.09
N ASN A 381 -15.09 3.55 8.86
CA ASN A 381 -14.35 4.79 9.16
C ASN A 381 -13.53 5.34 7.98
N GLU A 382 -14.22 5.71 6.89
CA GLU A 382 -13.65 6.34 5.67
C GLU A 382 -12.82 5.43 4.75
N ALA A 383 -12.68 4.14 5.07
CA ALA A 383 -12.13 3.15 4.15
C ALA A 383 -13.23 2.55 3.27
N PRO A 384 -13.01 2.37 1.95
CA PRO A 384 -14.03 1.84 1.05
C PRO A 384 -14.44 0.40 1.42
N PRO A 385 -15.68 -0.03 1.10
CA PRO A 385 -16.11 -1.41 1.28
C PRO A 385 -15.30 -2.36 0.38
N ALA A 386 -15.36 -3.67 0.68
CA ALA A 386 -14.72 -4.72 -0.12
C ALA A 386 -15.39 -4.98 -1.49
N ILE A 387 -16.29 -4.09 -1.91
CA ILE A 387 -17.01 -4.12 -3.18
C ILE A 387 -16.32 -3.12 -4.11
N VAL A 388 -15.63 -3.62 -5.15
CA VAL A 388 -14.99 -2.76 -6.15
C VAL A 388 -16.06 -2.08 -6.99
N SER A 389 -15.99 -0.75 -7.11
CA SER A 389 -16.86 0.06 -7.96
C SER A 389 -16.17 1.35 -8.38
N ILE A 390 -16.61 1.91 -9.51
CA ILE A 390 -16.04 3.13 -10.09
C ILE A 390 -16.92 4.34 -9.79
N PHE A 391 -16.31 5.39 -9.25
CA PHE A 391 -16.89 6.72 -9.23
C PHE A 391 -16.36 7.55 -10.40
N LEU A 392 -17.25 8.06 -11.25
CA LEU A 392 -16.89 8.96 -12.36
C LEU A 392 -17.32 10.42 -12.14
N GLY A 393 -18.26 10.63 -11.21
CA GLY A 393 -18.96 11.90 -11.07
C GLY A 393 -20.02 12.11 -12.14
N ASP A 394 -20.91 13.09 -11.91
CA ASP A 394 -22.11 13.29 -12.73
C ASP A 394 -21.81 13.66 -14.19
N GLU A 395 -20.80 14.48 -14.45
CA GLU A 395 -20.48 14.95 -15.81
C GLU A 395 -20.07 13.79 -16.71
N LEU A 396 -19.05 13.02 -16.31
CA LEU A 396 -18.58 11.88 -17.11
C LEU A 396 -19.64 10.77 -17.19
N THR A 397 -20.39 10.53 -16.12
CA THR A 397 -21.51 9.58 -16.16
C THR A 397 -22.57 10.02 -17.18
N ASP A 398 -22.88 11.31 -17.28
CA ASP A 398 -23.82 11.82 -18.28
C ASP A 398 -23.23 11.77 -19.71
N VAL A 399 -21.91 11.97 -19.89
CA VAL A 399 -21.23 11.75 -21.18
C VAL A 399 -21.39 10.29 -21.63
N LEU A 400 -21.16 9.32 -20.74
CA LEU A 400 -21.33 7.90 -21.06
C LEU A 400 -22.78 7.55 -21.41
N LYS A 401 -23.76 8.12 -20.68
CA LYS A 401 -25.19 7.96 -21.04
C LYS A 401 -25.52 8.57 -22.40
N SER A 402 -24.89 9.68 -22.77
CA SER A 402 -25.10 10.29 -24.09
C SER A 402 -24.61 9.39 -25.22
N ILE A 403 -23.46 8.74 -25.05
CA ILE A 403 -22.92 7.74 -25.99
C ILE A 403 -23.85 6.52 -26.08
N GLU A 404 -24.32 6.01 -24.93
CA GLU A 404 -25.25 4.87 -24.88
C GLU A 404 -26.57 5.16 -25.61
N ASN A 405 -27.15 6.34 -25.41
CA ASN A 405 -28.47 6.69 -25.95
C ASN A 405 -28.43 7.37 -27.33
N ASP A 406 -27.24 7.54 -27.93
CA ASP A 406 -27.03 8.31 -29.16
C ASP A 406 -27.64 9.73 -29.09
N THR A 407 -27.43 10.41 -27.95
CA THR A 407 -27.94 11.77 -27.70
C THR A 407 -26.82 12.79 -27.64
N PHE A 408 -27.13 14.05 -27.99
CA PHE A 408 -26.16 15.14 -27.87
C PHE A 408 -25.91 15.48 -26.40
N PHE A 409 -24.66 15.53 -25.98
CA PHE A 409 -24.29 15.97 -24.64
C PHE A 409 -24.44 17.49 -24.52
N SER A 410 -25.41 17.96 -23.73
CA SER A 410 -25.51 19.38 -23.40
C SER A 410 -24.58 19.72 -22.23
N ASN A 411 -23.51 20.48 -22.47
CA ASN A 411 -22.63 20.97 -21.41
C ASN A 411 -23.45 21.61 -20.28
N LYS A 412 -23.27 21.14 -19.04
CA LYS A 412 -23.76 21.85 -17.86
C LYS A 412 -22.98 23.16 -17.75
N HIS A 413 -23.67 24.30 -17.75
CA HIS A 413 -23.02 25.61 -17.66
C HIS A 413 -22.20 25.73 -16.37
N ALA A 414 -20.98 26.25 -16.48
CA ALA A 414 -20.14 26.63 -15.34
C ALA A 414 -20.91 27.54 -14.38
N VAL A 415 -21.14 27.07 -13.16
CA VAL A 415 -21.85 27.84 -12.12
C VAL A 415 -20.83 28.61 -11.31
N GLN A 416 -20.86 29.95 -11.37
CA GLN A 416 -20.04 30.78 -10.48
C GLN A 416 -20.57 30.67 -9.05
N MET A 417 -19.69 30.32 -8.11
CA MET A 417 -20.04 30.16 -6.70
C MET A 417 -20.20 31.54 -6.06
N ASP A 418 -21.37 31.83 -5.49
CA ASP A 418 -21.58 33.01 -4.63
C ASP A 418 -21.49 32.58 -3.16
N ILE A 419 -20.40 33.00 -2.50
CA ILE A 419 -20.12 32.70 -1.09
C ILE A 419 -20.66 33.83 -0.18
N GLY A 420 -21.25 34.89 -0.75
CA GLY A 420 -21.82 36.03 -0.02
C GLY A 420 -20.79 37.01 0.57
N ALA A 421 -19.51 36.62 0.66
CA ALA A 421 -18.42 37.48 1.12
C ALA A 421 -17.67 38.11 -0.07
N LYS A 422 -17.86 39.42 -0.26
CA LYS A 422 -17.32 40.18 -1.41
C LYS A 422 -15.79 40.26 -1.52
N VAL A 423 -15.06 39.97 -0.43
CA VAL A 423 -13.59 40.00 -0.39
C VAL A 423 -12.99 38.68 -0.93
N LEU A 424 -13.77 37.60 -0.95
CA LEU A 424 -13.30 36.31 -1.43
C LEU A 424 -13.27 36.28 -2.96
N PRO A 425 -12.28 35.59 -3.55
CA PRO A 425 -12.20 35.46 -5.00
C PRO A 425 -13.43 34.70 -5.51
N HIS A 426 -14.00 35.20 -6.61
CA HIS A 426 -14.99 34.45 -7.35
C HIS A 426 -14.31 33.27 -8.05
N PHE A 427 -14.87 32.08 -7.87
CA PHE A 427 -14.46 30.89 -8.59
C PHE A 427 -15.67 30.13 -9.11
N ILE A 428 -15.41 29.27 -10.08
CA ILE A 428 -16.41 28.42 -10.71
C ILE A 428 -16.51 27.14 -9.90
N LYS A 429 -17.73 26.70 -9.59
CA LYS A 429 -17.98 25.42 -8.95
C LYS A 429 -17.54 24.31 -9.90
N ASP A 430 -16.77 23.35 -9.39
CA ASP A 430 -16.44 22.14 -10.13
C ASP A 430 -17.72 21.40 -10.54
N THR A 431 -17.69 20.76 -11.71
CA THR A 431 -18.85 20.10 -12.34
C THR A 431 -19.31 18.85 -11.60
N THR A 432 -18.44 18.26 -10.77
CA THR A 432 -18.71 17.06 -9.98
C THR A 432 -18.14 17.20 -8.57
N ASP A 433 -18.90 16.78 -7.56
CA ASP A 433 -18.41 16.65 -6.20
C ASP A 433 -17.51 15.40 -6.05
N ARG A 434 -16.64 15.37 -5.04
CA ARG A 434 -15.77 14.21 -4.78
C ARG A 434 -16.49 13.21 -3.88
N ASN A 435 -16.41 11.92 -4.20
CA ASN A 435 -16.96 10.87 -3.34
C ASN A 435 -15.81 10.13 -2.63
N ARG A 436 -15.74 10.27 -1.29
CA ARG A 436 -14.69 9.64 -0.44
C ARG A 436 -14.88 8.13 -0.27
N THR A 437 -16.11 7.64 -0.43
CA THR A 437 -16.50 6.24 -0.10
C THR A 437 -16.22 5.24 -1.23
N SER A 438 -15.93 5.75 -2.44
CA SER A 438 -15.68 4.91 -3.61
C SER A 438 -14.28 4.26 -3.55
N PRO A 439 -14.17 2.95 -3.86
CA PRO A 439 -12.91 2.25 -3.99
C PRO A 439 -12.00 2.76 -5.11
N PHE A 440 -12.57 3.12 -6.26
CA PHE A 440 -11.83 3.52 -7.46
C PHE A 440 -12.48 4.77 -8.07
N ALA A 441 -11.90 5.95 -7.82
CA ALA A 441 -12.52 7.22 -8.16
C ALA A 441 -11.75 7.96 -9.26
N PHE A 442 -12.44 8.41 -10.30
CA PHE A 442 -11.88 9.35 -11.26
C PHE A 442 -11.76 10.73 -10.62
N THR A 443 -10.53 11.25 -10.53
CA THR A 443 -10.23 12.53 -9.86
C THR A 443 -9.71 13.59 -10.83
N GLY A 444 -10.37 13.68 -11.99
CA GLY A 444 -10.17 14.73 -13.00
C GLY A 444 -9.25 14.32 -14.15
N ASN A 445 -8.11 13.69 -13.87
CA ASN A 445 -7.15 13.27 -14.91
C ASN A 445 -6.39 11.98 -14.57
N LYS A 446 -6.91 11.22 -13.61
CA LYS A 446 -6.33 10.00 -13.05
C LYS A 446 -7.40 9.24 -12.28
N PHE A 447 -7.13 7.97 -11.99
CA PHE A 447 -7.93 7.19 -11.06
C PHE A 447 -7.23 7.04 -9.71
N GLU A 448 -7.96 7.27 -8.64
CA GLU A 448 -7.51 7.10 -7.27
C GLU A 448 -8.07 5.78 -6.73
N PHE A 449 -7.18 4.82 -6.46
CA PHE A 449 -7.54 3.54 -5.86
C PHE A 449 -7.31 3.57 -4.34
N ARG A 450 -8.38 3.52 -3.56
CA ARG A 450 -8.36 3.77 -2.10
C ARG A 450 -8.35 2.52 -1.22
N MET A 451 -8.50 1.34 -1.83
CA MET A 451 -8.56 0.08 -1.07
C MET A 451 -7.19 -0.40 -0.56
N LEU A 452 -6.09 0.17 -1.05
CA LEU A 452 -4.75 -0.27 -0.68
C LEU A 452 -4.41 0.12 0.77
N GLY A 453 -3.87 -0.84 1.53
CA GLY A 453 -3.45 -0.65 2.92
C GLY A 453 -2.14 0.15 3.06
N SER A 454 -1.98 0.84 4.19
CA SER A 454 -0.80 1.65 4.50
C SER A 454 0.50 0.87 4.62
N ALA A 455 0.51 -0.44 4.91
CA ALA A 455 1.72 -1.26 4.92
C ALA A 455 2.03 -1.91 3.55
N ALA A 456 1.05 -2.00 2.66
CA ALA A 456 1.16 -2.75 1.41
C ALA A 456 1.99 -2.03 0.33
N SER A 457 2.75 -2.77 -0.47
CA SER A 457 3.44 -2.19 -1.65
C SER A 457 2.43 -1.79 -2.73
N VAL A 458 2.61 -0.60 -3.33
CA VAL A 458 1.85 -0.14 -4.50
C VAL A 458 2.09 -0.98 -5.76
N ALA A 459 3.08 -1.88 -5.78
CA ALA A 459 3.35 -2.71 -6.96
C ALA A 459 2.15 -3.61 -7.34
N ASN A 460 1.51 -4.27 -6.37
CA ASN A 460 0.48 -5.27 -6.63
C ASN A 460 -0.74 -4.68 -7.36
N PRO A 461 -1.36 -3.58 -6.89
CA PRO A 461 -2.46 -2.94 -7.62
C PRO A 461 -2.08 -2.52 -9.04
N ASN A 462 -0.87 -1.98 -9.23
CA ASN A 462 -0.43 -1.53 -10.54
C ASN A 462 -0.12 -2.69 -11.49
N ILE A 463 0.36 -3.84 -10.99
CA ILE A 463 0.48 -5.07 -11.80
C ILE A 463 -0.88 -5.48 -12.34
N VAL A 464 -1.91 -5.51 -11.48
CA VAL A 464 -3.28 -5.87 -11.88
C VAL A 464 -3.87 -4.84 -12.84
N LEU A 465 -3.84 -3.56 -12.50
CA LEU A 465 -4.40 -2.48 -13.32
C LEU A 465 -3.76 -2.45 -14.71
N ASN A 466 -2.44 -2.46 -14.78
CA ASN A 466 -1.73 -2.41 -16.05
C ASN A 466 -2.08 -3.62 -16.94
N THR A 467 -2.09 -4.82 -16.36
CA THR A 467 -2.37 -6.06 -17.12
C THR A 467 -3.83 -6.11 -17.58
N ALA A 468 -4.78 -5.76 -16.70
CA ALA A 468 -6.20 -5.76 -17.02
C ALA A 468 -6.54 -4.74 -18.10
N VAL A 469 -6.00 -3.52 -18.01
CA VAL A 469 -6.21 -2.49 -19.03
C VAL A 469 -5.55 -2.89 -20.34
N ALA A 470 -4.35 -3.48 -20.31
CA ALA A 470 -3.69 -3.95 -21.52
C ALA A 470 -4.48 -5.05 -22.25
N GLU A 471 -5.11 -5.96 -21.52
CA GLU A 471 -6.00 -6.97 -22.12
C GLU A 471 -7.16 -6.32 -22.88
N VAL A 472 -7.82 -5.34 -22.26
CA VAL A 472 -8.93 -4.62 -22.90
C VAL A 472 -8.46 -3.82 -24.11
N LEU A 473 -7.30 -3.16 -24.03
CA LEU A 473 -6.72 -2.46 -25.18
C LEU A 473 -6.33 -3.40 -26.31
N ALA A 474 -5.89 -4.63 -26.01
CA ALA A 474 -5.62 -5.65 -27.01
C ALA A 474 -6.92 -6.11 -27.72
N GLU A 475 -8.02 -6.27 -26.98
CA GLU A 475 -9.35 -6.56 -27.52
C GLU A 475 -9.85 -5.42 -28.43
N PHE A 476 -9.76 -4.18 -27.96
CA PHE A 476 -10.16 -3.00 -28.73
C PHE A 476 -9.32 -2.88 -30.01
N SER A 477 -8.01 -3.07 -29.90
CA SER A 477 -7.12 -3.08 -31.06
C SER A 477 -7.47 -4.21 -32.03
N ALA A 478 -7.88 -5.38 -31.55
CA ALA A 478 -8.30 -6.49 -32.41
C ALA A 478 -9.63 -6.19 -33.13
N ALA A 479 -10.55 -5.46 -32.50
CA ALA A 479 -11.82 -5.05 -33.09
C ALA A 479 -11.66 -3.94 -34.16
N LEU A 480 -10.68 -3.05 -33.99
CA LEU A 480 -10.53 -1.86 -34.83
C LEU A 480 -9.45 -1.96 -35.92
N LYS A 481 -8.48 -2.88 -35.80
CA LYS A 481 -7.29 -2.94 -36.69
C LYS A 481 -7.60 -3.06 -38.20
N ASP A 482 -8.73 -3.67 -38.57
CA ASP A 482 -9.10 -3.95 -39.97
C ASP A 482 -10.18 -2.98 -40.48
N VAL A 483 -10.56 -1.97 -39.66
CA VAL A 483 -11.55 -0.95 -40.02
C VAL A 483 -10.89 0.11 -40.91
N PRO A 484 -11.51 0.48 -42.06
CA PRO A 484 -11.03 1.58 -42.90
C PRO A 484 -11.02 2.92 -42.15
N GLU A 485 -10.10 3.81 -42.52
CA GLU A 485 -9.94 5.12 -41.85
C GLU A 485 -11.23 5.96 -41.90
N GLU A 486 -11.95 5.91 -43.02
CA GLU A 486 -13.24 6.58 -43.21
C GLU A 486 -14.38 6.07 -42.32
N GLU A 487 -14.30 4.85 -41.80
CA GLU A 487 -15.30 4.22 -40.93
C GLU A 487 -14.86 4.16 -39.46
N MET A 488 -13.62 4.57 -39.16
CA MET A 488 -13.01 4.43 -37.83
C MET A 488 -13.80 5.13 -36.73
N GLU A 489 -14.26 6.36 -36.97
CA GLU A 489 -15.05 7.11 -35.99
C GLU A 489 -16.34 6.38 -35.61
N SER A 490 -17.05 5.83 -36.60
CA SER A 490 -18.28 5.08 -36.37
C SER A 490 -18.02 3.74 -35.67
N ALA A 491 -16.94 3.05 -36.04
CA ALA A 491 -16.56 1.79 -35.41
C ALA A 491 -16.13 1.98 -33.95
N VAL A 492 -15.39 3.06 -33.65
CA VAL A 492 -15.03 3.41 -32.27
C VAL A 492 -16.28 3.74 -31.46
N HIS A 493 -17.19 4.57 -31.98
CA HIS A 493 -18.46 4.88 -31.29
C HIS A 493 -19.27 3.62 -30.99
N ALA A 494 -19.40 2.71 -31.95
CA ALA A 494 -20.11 1.44 -31.77
C ALA A 494 -19.44 0.53 -30.73
N LEU A 495 -18.11 0.47 -30.72
CA LEU A 495 -17.34 -0.27 -29.72
C LEU A 495 -17.56 0.31 -28.32
N LEU A 496 -17.41 1.62 -28.15
CA LEU A 496 -17.60 2.30 -26.87
C LEU A 496 -19.02 2.09 -26.34
N LYS A 497 -20.03 2.30 -27.18
CA LYS A 497 -21.43 2.09 -26.82
C LYS A 497 -21.68 0.67 -26.31
N LYS A 498 -21.25 -0.34 -27.07
CA LYS A 498 -21.39 -1.74 -26.67
C LYS A 498 -20.70 -2.01 -25.33
N THR A 499 -19.47 -1.54 -25.17
CA THR A 499 -18.71 -1.76 -23.93
C THR A 499 -19.35 -1.07 -22.73
N ILE A 500 -19.87 0.15 -22.89
CA ILE A 500 -20.60 0.85 -21.82
C ILE A 500 -21.85 0.06 -21.42
N GLU A 501 -22.64 -0.42 -22.38
CA GLU A 501 -23.84 -1.21 -22.11
C GLU A 501 -23.54 -2.49 -21.31
N GLU A 502 -22.44 -3.18 -21.64
CA GLU A 502 -22.00 -4.43 -21.01
C GLU A 502 -21.38 -4.22 -19.62
N HIS A 503 -20.67 -3.11 -19.38
CA HIS A 503 -19.84 -2.91 -18.19
C HIS A 503 -20.29 -1.79 -17.24
N LYS A 504 -21.36 -1.05 -17.55
CA LYS A 504 -21.87 0.04 -16.68
C LYS A 504 -22.26 -0.38 -15.26
N ARG A 505 -22.45 -1.69 -15.01
CA ARG A 505 -22.81 -2.21 -13.67
C ARG A 505 -21.81 -1.83 -12.58
N ILE A 506 -20.53 -1.67 -12.93
CA ILE A 506 -19.44 -1.31 -12.01
C ILE A 506 -19.48 0.16 -11.58
N ILE A 507 -20.20 1.02 -12.32
CA ILE A 507 -20.27 2.46 -12.05
C ILE A 507 -21.27 2.73 -10.93
N PHE A 508 -20.79 3.38 -9.87
CA PHE A 508 -21.61 3.77 -8.73
C PHE A 508 -21.15 5.12 -8.17
N ASN A 509 -22.03 6.12 -8.27
CA ASN A 509 -21.78 7.48 -7.80
C ASN A 509 -22.36 7.78 -6.40
N GLY A 510 -23.00 6.78 -5.75
CA GLY A 510 -23.68 6.93 -4.46
C GLY A 510 -22.77 6.69 -3.24
N ASN A 511 -23.38 6.61 -2.05
CA ASN A 511 -22.67 6.32 -0.81
C ASN A 511 -22.36 4.80 -0.71
N GLY A 512 -21.08 4.44 -0.70
CA GLY A 512 -20.63 3.06 -0.64
C GLY A 512 -20.78 2.37 0.72
N TYR A 513 -21.13 3.11 1.79
CA TYR A 513 -21.24 2.55 3.15
C TYR A 513 -22.63 2.04 3.51
N THR A 514 -23.62 2.23 2.66
CA THR A 514 -24.99 1.90 3.04
C THR A 514 -25.32 0.44 2.73
N ASP A 515 -26.17 -0.17 3.55
CA ASP A 515 -26.64 -1.54 3.34
C ASP A 515 -27.38 -1.66 1.99
N GLU A 516 -28.03 -0.59 1.54
CA GLU A 516 -28.67 -0.55 0.21
C GLU A 516 -27.66 -0.74 -0.92
N TRP A 517 -26.44 -0.18 -0.79
CA TRP A 517 -25.39 -0.42 -1.79
C TRP A 517 -24.93 -1.87 -1.78
N VAL A 518 -24.82 -2.50 -0.61
CA VAL A 518 -24.45 -3.92 -0.52
C VAL A 518 -25.47 -4.80 -1.23
N GLU A 519 -26.76 -4.58 -1.00
CA GLU A 519 -27.83 -5.30 -1.69
C GLU A 519 -27.87 -5.01 -3.19
N GLU A 520 -27.64 -3.75 -3.59
CA GLU A 520 -27.63 -3.35 -5.00
C GLU A 520 -26.44 -3.95 -5.75
N ALA A 521 -25.25 -3.93 -5.15
CA ALA A 521 -24.05 -4.54 -5.70
C ALA A 521 -24.23 -6.05 -5.93
N GLU A 522 -24.85 -6.75 -4.99
CA GLU A 522 -25.19 -8.18 -5.15
C GLU A 522 -26.16 -8.40 -6.32
N LYS A 523 -27.23 -7.58 -6.43
CA LYS A 523 -28.18 -7.64 -7.57
C LYS A 523 -27.49 -7.37 -8.91
N ARG A 524 -26.45 -6.52 -8.93
CA ARG A 524 -25.63 -6.22 -10.10
C ARG A 524 -24.59 -7.31 -10.41
N GLY A 525 -24.40 -8.28 -9.52
CA GLY A 525 -23.41 -9.36 -9.65
C GLY A 525 -21.98 -8.91 -9.35
N LEU A 526 -21.80 -7.84 -8.56
CA LEU A 526 -20.48 -7.37 -8.12
C LEU A 526 -19.98 -8.22 -6.95
N TYR A 527 -18.67 -8.45 -6.91
CA TYR A 527 -18.04 -9.21 -5.83
C TYR A 527 -18.07 -8.43 -4.51
N ASN A 528 -18.35 -9.14 -3.41
CA ASN A 528 -18.20 -8.66 -2.04
C ASN A 528 -17.30 -9.63 -1.24
N LEU A 529 -16.02 -9.64 -1.56
CA LEU A 529 -15.03 -10.53 -0.96
C LEU A 529 -14.44 -9.83 0.28
N LYS A 530 -15.16 -9.94 1.41
CA LYS A 530 -14.87 -9.18 2.63
C LYS A 530 -13.47 -9.47 3.17
N THR A 531 -13.09 -10.74 3.19
CA THR A 531 -11.84 -11.18 3.83
C THR A 531 -10.80 -11.65 2.82
N THR A 532 -9.55 -11.70 3.28
CA THR A 532 -8.41 -12.18 2.50
C THR A 532 -8.56 -13.66 2.08
N PRO A 533 -8.95 -14.62 2.94
CA PRO A 533 -9.14 -16.00 2.51
C PRO A 533 -10.32 -16.20 1.55
N ASP A 534 -11.32 -15.31 1.55
CA ASP A 534 -12.38 -15.30 0.54
C ASP A 534 -11.89 -14.75 -0.80
N ALA A 535 -11.01 -13.75 -0.78
CA ALA A 535 -10.49 -13.12 -1.99
C ALA A 535 -9.42 -13.94 -2.70
N LEU A 536 -8.46 -14.50 -1.95
CA LEU A 536 -7.26 -15.14 -2.51
C LEU A 536 -7.53 -16.29 -3.50
N PRO A 537 -8.56 -17.15 -3.35
CA PRO A 537 -8.88 -18.19 -4.33
C PRO A 537 -9.15 -17.65 -5.74
N HIS A 538 -9.60 -16.40 -5.86
CA HIS A 538 -9.80 -15.76 -7.16
C HIS A 538 -8.47 -15.51 -7.88
N PHE A 539 -7.34 -15.38 -7.18
CA PHE A 539 -6.03 -15.16 -7.82
C PHE A 539 -5.65 -16.31 -8.77
N ILE A 540 -6.04 -17.53 -8.42
CA ILE A 540 -5.79 -18.76 -9.19
C ILE A 540 -7.02 -19.23 -9.98
N ALA A 541 -8.05 -18.40 -10.14
CA ALA A 541 -9.16 -18.72 -11.04
C ALA A 541 -8.65 -18.77 -12.49
N GLU A 542 -9.16 -19.71 -13.31
CA GLU A 542 -8.64 -19.90 -14.68
C GLU A 542 -8.71 -18.64 -15.55
N LYS A 543 -9.73 -17.78 -15.37
CA LYS A 543 -9.82 -16.46 -16.03
C LYS A 543 -8.60 -15.59 -15.73
N ASN A 544 -8.17 -15.58 -14.47
CA ASN A 544 -7.10 -14.72 -13.97
C ASN A 544 -5.71 -15.30 -14.27
N ILE A 545 -5.57 -16.63 -14.22
CA ILE A 545 -4.38 -17.32 -14.72
C ILE A 545 -4.19 -17.03 -16.22
N ALA A 546 -5.27 -17.12 -17.01
CA ALA A 546 -5.22 -16.82 -18.44
C ALA A 546 -4.78 -15.38 -18.71
N LEU A 547 -5.31 -14.39 -17.96
CA LEU A 547 -4.88 -12.99 -18.08
C LEU A 547 -3.36 -12.85 -17.91
N PHE A 548 -2.81 -13.32 -16.78
CA PHE A 548 -1.39 -13.12 -16.49
C PHE A 548 -0.46 -13.93 -17.40
N THR A 549 -0.83 -15.17 -17.73
CA THR A 549 0.00 -16.05 -18.58
C THR A 549 -0.02 -15.61 -20.04
N LYS A 550 -1.18 -15.17 -20.57
CA LYS A 550 -1.30 -14.63 -21.95
C LYS A 550 -0.36 -13.43 -22.17
N HIS A 551 -0.26 -12.57 -21.16
CA HIS A 551 0.58 -11.37 -21.20
C HIS A 551 2.02 -11.61 -20.70
N GLY A 552 2.35 -12.84 -20.28
CA GLY A 552 3.69 -13.18 -19.80
C GLY A 552 4.09 -12.47 -18.50
N ILE A 553 3.13 -12.03 -17.70
CA ILE A 553 3.36 -11.36 -16.41
C ILE A 553 3.83 -12.37 -15.38
N PHE A 554 3.05 -13.44 -15.24
CA PHE A 554 3.32 -14.58 -14.38
C PHE A 554 3.13 -15.90 -15.14
N THR A 555 3.94 -16.89 -14.80
CA THR A 555 3.70 -18.30 -15.08
C THR A 555 2.63 -18.85 -14.14
N ARG A 556 2.09 -20.02 -14.44
CA ARG A 556 1.09 -20.66 -13.57
C ARG A 556 1.70 -20.97 -12.20
N GLU A 557 2.92 -21.48 -12.18
CA GLU A 557 3.67 -21.85 -10.99
C GLU A 557 3.91 -20.62 -10.10
N GLU A 558 4.30 -19.47 -10.66
CA GLU A 558 4.45 -18.21 -9.92
C GLU A 558 3.15 -17.74 -9.26
N LEU A 559 1.99 -17.95 -9.90
CA LEU A 559 0.68 -17.59 -9.34
C LEU A 559 0.32 -18.47 -8.14
N PHE A 560 0.45 -19.79 -8.27
CA PHE A 560 0.16 -20.73 -7.17
C PHE A 560 1.09 -20.50 -5.97
N SER A 561 2.37 -20.26 -6.22
CA SER A 561 3.33 -19.93 -5.18
C SER A 561 2.96 -18.68 -4.38
N ARG A 562 2.60 -17.60 -5.07
CA ARG A 562 2.17 -16.35 -4.42
C ARG A 562 0.87 -16.52 -3.64
N TYR A 563 -0.08 -17.27 -4.20
CA TYR A 563 -1.31 -17.64 -3.52
C TYR A 563 -1.04 -18.34 -2.19
N GLU A 564 -0.19 -19.37 -2.18
CA GLU A 564 0.19 -20.10 -0.97
C GLU A 564 0.91 -19.19 0.04
N ILE A 565 1.90 -18.39 -0.40
CA ILE A 565 2.63 -17.45 0.46
C ILE A 565 1.67 -16.44 1.12
N TRP A 566 0.70 -15.91 0.37
CA TRP A 566 -0.24 -14.93 0.89
C TRP A 566 -1.19 -15.53 1.94
N LEU A 567 -1.69 -16.75 1.71
CA LEU A 567 -2.46 -17.48 2.73
C LEU A 567 -1.61 -17.81 3.96
N GLU A 568 -0.37 -18.25 3.75
CA GLU A 568 0.55 -18.52 4.85
C GLU A 568 0.81 -17.29 5.70
N ASN A 569 1.11 -16.16 5.06
CA ASN A 569 1.33 -14.91 5.77
C ASN A 569 0.07 -14.47 6.53
N TYR A 570 -1.12 -14.68 5.97
CA TYR A 570 -2.38 -14.37 6.63
C TYR A 570 -2.55 -15.14 7.95
N TYR A 571 -2.53 -16.49 7.91
CA TYR A 571 -2.75 -17.26 9.13
C TYR A 571 -1.61 -17.12 10.13
N LYS A 572 -0.35 -16.96 9.67
CA LYS A 572 0.80 -16.75 10.56
C LYS A 572 0.69 -15.41 11.29
N THR A 573 0.20 -14.36 10.63
CA THR A 573 -0.03 -13.05 11.26
C THR A 573 -1.05 -13.18 12.39
N ILE A 574 -2.23 -13.74 12.11
CA ILE A 574 -3.29 -13.91 13.12
C ILE A 574 -2.85 -14.87 14.22
N ASN A 575 -2.05 -15.89 13.90
CA ASN A 575 -1.47 -16.77 14.92
C ASN A 575 -0.55 -16.01 15.89
N ILE A 576 0.30 -15.09 15.41
CA ILE A 576 1.14 -14.25 16.26
C ILE A 576 0.27 -13.34 17.13
N GLU A 577 -0.79 -12.76 16.55
CA GLU A 577 -1.74 -11.91 17.26
C GLU A 577 -2.46 -12.69 18.38
N SER A 578 -3.07 -13.83 18.05
CA SER A 578 -3.76 -14.69 19.02
C SER A 578 -2.85 -15.09 20.19
N ASN A 579 -1.63 -15.54 19.90
CA ASN A 579 -0.66 -15.92 20.95
C ASN A 579 -0.23 -14.71 21.79
N THR A 580 -0.08 -13.54 21.18
CA THR A 580 0.28 -12.30 21.89
C THR A 580 -0.86 -11.84 22.80
N LEU A 581 -2.10 -11.84 22.31
CA LEU A 581 -3.29 -11.54 23.11
C LEU A 581 -3.41 -12.51 24.29
N ALA A 582 -3.27 -13.82 24.03
CA ALA A 582 -3.32 -14.84 25.08
C ALA A 582 -2.26 -14.61 26.16
N GLU A 583 -1.03 -14.25 25.76
CA GLU A 583 0.04 -13.92 26.71
C GLU A 583 -0.28 -12.67 27.53
N MET A 584 -0.76 -11.60 26.88
CA MET A 584 -1.11 -10.34 27.56
C MET A 584 -2.26 -10.54 28.55
N ILE A 585 -3.33 -11.23 28.17
CA ILE A 585 -4.44 -11.52 29.08
C ILE A 585 -3.98 -12.32 30.29
N GLN A 586 -3.21 -13.39 30.06
CA GLN A 586 -2.78 -14.30 31.13
C GLN A 586 -1.78 -13.66 32.10
N LYS A 587 -0.83 -12.88 31.58
CA LYS A 587 0.31 -12.36 32.37
C LYS A 587 0.14 -10.91 32.81
N GLN A 588 -0.79 -10.16 32.22
CA GLN A 588 -0.97 -8.72 32.49
C GLN A 588 -2.39 -8.44 32.97
N VAL A 589 -3.42 -8.63 32.14
CA VAL A 589 -4.79 -8.17 32.44
C VAL A 589 -5.40 -8.91 33.63
N ILE A 590 -5.45 -10.25 33.60
CA ILE A 590 -6.03 -11.04 34.71
C ILE A 590 -5.31 -10.77 36.04
N PRO A 591 -3.96 -10.77 36.11
CA PRO A 591 -3.25 -10.40 37.33
C PRO A 591 -3.53 -8.97 37.83
N SER A 592 -3.67 -7.99 36.94
CA SER A 592 -4.05 -6.62 37.32
C SER A 592 -5.45 -6.57 37.92
N VAL A 593 -6.40 -7.32 37.35
CA VAL A 593 -7.75 -7.48 37.91
C VAL A 593 -7.68 -8.06 39.32
N TYR A 594 -6.96 -9.17 39.53
CA TYR A 594 -6.83 -9.80 40.85
C TYR A 594 -6.19 -8.87 41.88
N THR A 595 -5.14 -8.16 41.49
CA THR A 595 -4.46 -7.18 42.36
C THR A 595 -5.41 -6.08 42.79
N TYR A 596 -6.25 -5.58 41.87
CA TYR A 596 -7.21 -4.54 42.22
C TYR A 596 -8.36 -5.05 43.09
N VAL A 597 -8.88 -6.25 42.79
CA VAL A 597 -9.89 -6.93 43.60
C VAL A 597 -9.39 -7.16 45.03
N GLU A 598 -8.14 -7.59 45.22
CA GLU A 598 -7.51 -7.74 46.53
C GLU A 598 -7.50 -6.41 47.31
N LYS A 599 -7.01 -5.32 46.68
CA LYS A 599 -7.00 -3.98 47.30
C LYS A 599 -8.39 -3.49 47.71
N LEU A 600 -9.41 -3.73 46.88
CA LEU A 600 -10.79 -3.37 47.18
C LEU A 600 -11.35 -4.19 48.35
N ALA A 601 -11.06 -5.49 48.38
CA ALA A 601 -11.50 -6.39 49.45
C ALA A 601 -10.86 -6.01 50.79
N ASP A 602 -9.55 -5.75 50.80
CA ASP A 602 -8.82 -5.27 51.98
C ASP A 602 -9.39 -3.93 52.49
N THR A 603 -9.67 -3.01 51.57
CA THR A 603 -10.28 -1.71 51.91
C THR A 603 -11.67 -1.90 52.53
N ALA A 604 -12.51 -2.76 51.97
CA ALA A 604 -13.84 -3.03 52.49
C ALA A 604 -13.79 -3.71 53.88
N ALA A 605 -12.86 -4.64 54.08
CA ALA A 605 -12.63 -5.30 55.37
C ALA A 605 -12.13 -4.30 56.42
N ALA A 606 -11.16 -3.45 56.07
CA ALA A 606 -10.62 -2.42 56.94
C ALA A 606 -11.70 -1.41 57.37
N LYS A 607 -12.55 -0.94 56.44
CA LYS A 607 -13.68 -0.05 56.74
C LYS A 607 -14.61 -0.65 57.80
N LYS A 608 -15.04 -1.90 57.62
CA LYS A 608 -15.91 -2.61 58.58
C LYS A 608 -15.25 -2.87 59.93
N SER A 609 -13.93 -3.05 59.97
CA SER A 609 -13.19 -3.23 61.23
C SER A 609 -13.20 -1.97 62.11
N VAL A 610 -13.30 -0.79 61.51
CA VAL A 610 -13.33 0.50 62.22
C VAL A 610 -14.76 0.93 62.52
N VAL A 611 -15.68 0.75 61.57
CA VAL A 611 -17.11 1.08 61.70
C VAL A 611 -17.95 -0.09 61.21
N ALA A 612 -18.55 -0.84 62.14
CA ALA A 612 -19.23 -2.11 61.82
C ALA A 612 -20.33 -1.98 60.76
N ASP A 613 -21.13 -0.90 60.81
CA ASP A 613 -22.29 -0.69 59.92
C ASP A 613 -22.00 0.19 58.70
N ILE A 614 -20.72 0.46 58.37
CA ILE A 614 -20.38 1.26 57.20
C ILE A 614 -20.74 0.54 55.89
N SER A 615 -21.31 1.27 54.94
CA SER A 615 -21.61 0.72 53.62
C SER A 615 -20.32 0.44 52.84
N VAL A 616 -20.26 -0.73 52.22
CA VAL A 616 -19.22 -1.17 51.26
C VAL A 616 -19.82 -1.62 49.94
N ALA A 617 -21.03 -1.10 49.62
CA ALA A 617 -21.82 -1.55 48.47
C ALA A 617 -21.10 -1.30 47.13
N SER A 618 -20.40 -0.17 47.00
CA SER A 618 -19.61 0.18 45.81
C SER A 618 -18.46 -0.80 45.58
N GLU A 619 -17.69 -1.10 46.62
CA GLU A 619 -16.56 -2.03 46.55
C GLU A 619 -17.03 -3.44 46.26
N ALA A 620 -18.10 -3.89 46.93
CA ALA A 620 -18.69 -5.21 46.69
C ALA A 620 -19.19 -5.37 45.25
N ALA A 621 -19.85 -4.33 44.69
CA ALA A 621 -20.31 -4.34 43.30
C ALA A 621 -19.14 -4.41 42.32
N LEU A 622 -18.09 -3.61 42.54
CA LEU A 622 -16.91 -3.59 41.68
C LEU A 622 -16.11 -4.90 41.76
N ILE A 623 -15.92 -5.46 42.96
CA ILE A 623 -15.33 -6.79 43.16
C ILE A 623 -16.13 -7.84 42.39
N SER A 624 -17.46 -7.88 42.55
CA SER A 624 -18.31 -8.86 41.87
C SER A 624 -18.18 -8.75 40.34
N LYS A 625 -18.15 -7.52 39.81
CA LYS A 625 -18.03 -7.27 38.37
C LYS A 625 -16.67 -7.72 37.84
N LEU A 626 -15.58 -7.28 38.47
CA LEU A 626 -14.21 -7.62 38.08
C LEU A 626 -13.92 -9.12 38.20
N SER A 627 -14.39 -9.78 39.27
CA SER A 627 -14.26 -11.23 39.40
C SER A 627 -15.00 -11.97 38.30
N THR A 628 -16.21 -11.53 37.94
CA THR A 628 -16.97 -12.12 36.82
C THR A 628 -16.22 -11.96 35.50
N LEU A 629 -15.68 -10.77 35.23
CA LEU A 629 -14.87 -10.51 34.02
C LEU A 629 -13.60 -11.37 33.99
N ALA A 630 -12.93 -11.55 35.14
CA ALA A 630 -11.76 -12.42 35.22
C ALA A 630 -12.09 -13.90 34.95
N ASP A 631 -13.20 -14.41 35.48
CA ASP A 631 -13.67 -15.77 35.22
C ASP A 631 -14.03 -15.97 33.75
N THR A 632 -14.71 -15.00 33.13
CA THR A 632 -15.02 -14.99 31.70
C THR A 632 -13.74 -14.98 30.87
N MET A 633 -12.81 -14.06 31.13
CA MET A 633 -11.53 -13.99 30.40
C MET A 633 -10.73 -15.29 30.54
N ALA A 634 -10.69 -15.90 31.72
CA ALA A 634 -9.97 -17.16 31.92
C ALA A 634 -10.58 -18.31 31.09
N LYS A 635 -11.92 -18.37 31.00
CA LYS A 635 -12.61 -19.35 30.16
C LYS A 635 -12.35 -19.10 28.68
N ASP A 636 -12.55 -17.87 28.21
CA ASP A 636 -12.42 -17.51 26.80
C ASP A 636 -10.97 -17.62 26.31
N LEU A 637 -9.99 -17.38 27.20
CA LEU A 637 -8.57 -17.62 26.94
C LEU A 637 -8.27 -19.09 26.65
N GLU A 638 -8.88 -20.03 27.38
CA GLU A 638 -8.67 -21.46 27.14
C GLU A 638 -9.33 -21.92 25.83
N THR A 639 -10.49 -21.36 25.48
CA THR A 639 -11.11 -21.54 24.15
C THR A 639 -10.16 -21.05 23.05
N LEU A 640 -9.71 -19.79 23.13
CA LEU A 640 -8.80 -19.19 22.14
C LEU A 640 -7.54 -20.04 21.92
N LYS A 641 -6.91 -20.52 23.00
CA LYS A 641 -5.71 -21.39 22.91
C LYS A 641 -6.02 -22.72 22.23
N ALA A 642 -7.15 -23.34 22.55
CA ALA A 642 -7.55 -24.62 21.98
C ALA A 642 -7.82 -24.48 20.47
N ASP A 643 -8.60 -23.47 20.07
CA ASP A 643 -8.96 -23.25 18.68
C ASP A 643 -7.79 -22.72 17.85
N THR A 644 -6.90 -21.90 18.40
CA THR A 644 -5.63 -21.52 17.75
C THR A 644 -4.75 -22.74 17.49
N SER A 645 -4.62 -23.65 18.47
CA SER A 645 -3.84 -24.88 18.31
C SER A 645 -4.45 -25.81 17.27
N LYS A 646 -5.78 -25.90 17.24
CA LYS A 646 -6.54 -26.72 16.28
C LYS A 646 -6.43 -26.17 14.86
N ALA A 647 -6.54 -24.85 14.67
CA ALA A 647 -6.37 -24.21 13.37
C ALA A 647 -4.95 -24.43 12.82
N LEU A 648 -3.93 -24.25 13.66
CA LEU A 648 -2.53 -24.48 13.27
C LEU A 648 -2.24 -25.93 12.86
N ALA A 649 -2.95 -26.90 13.47
CA ALA A 649 -2.81 -28.31 13.12
C ALA A 649 -3.30 -28.65 11.70
N SER A 650 -4.09 -27.78 11.07
CA SER A 650 -4.50 -27.90 9.65
C SER A 650 -3.58 -27.17 8.66
N SER A 651 -2.36 -26.79 9.06
CA SER A 651 -1.43 -26.01 8.23
C SER A 651 -1.00 -26.68 6.92
N ASP A 652 -1.20 -27.98 6.74
CA ASP A 652 -0.98 -28.68 5.47
C ASP A 652 -1.96 -28.23 4.36
N ASP A 653 -3.15 -27.76 4.72
CA ASP A 653 -4.09 -27.09 3.81
C ASP A 653 -4.15 -25.60 4.19
N VAL A 654 -3.34 -24.80 3.50
CA VAL A 654 -3.17 -23.38 3.81
C VAL A 654 -4.49 -22.60 3.72
N LEU A 655 -5.42 -22.99 2.84
CA LEU A 655 -6.71 -22.31 2.72
C LEU A 655 -7.63 -22.70 3.88
N ALA A 656 -7.75 -23.98 4.19
CA ALA A 656 -8.55 -24.44 5.33
C ALA A 656 -8.02 -23.88 6.65
N CYS A 657 -6.70 -23.84 6.83
CA CYS A 657 -6.04 -23.19 7.97
C CYS A 657 -6.43 -21.71 8.04
N SER A 658 -6.27 -20.97 6.95
CA SER A 658 -6.59 -19.53 6.89
C SER A 658 -8.07 -19.26 7.20
N LYS A 659 -8.98 -20.11 6.72
CA LYS A 659 -10.40 -20.02 7.04
C LYS A 659 -10.69 -20.32 8.51
N ALA A 660 -10.04 -21.31 9.12
CA ALA A 660 -10.20 -21.57 10.55
C ALA A 660 -9.76 -20.39 11.42
N TYR A 661 -8.67 -19.69 11.04
CA TYR A 661 -8.27 -18.46 11.71
C TYR A 661 -9.28 -17.32 11.50
N GLN A 662 -9.77 -17.15 10.26
CA GLN A 662 -10.77 -16.14 9.93
C GLN A 662 -12.10 -16.34 10.67
N GLU A 663 -12.64 -17.56 10.66
CA GLU A 663 -14.00 -17.86 11.10
C GLU A 663 -14.10 -18.14 12.60
N THR A 664 -13.04 -18.65 13.24
CA THR A 664 -13.06 -19.06 14.66
C THR A 664 -12.11 -18.24 15.51
N VAL A 665 -10.81 -18.22 15.17
CA VAL A 665 -9.80 -17.59 16.04
C VAL A 665 -10.01 -16.07 16.17
N LEU A 666 -10.37 -15.37 15.08
CA LEU A 666 -10.68 -13.94 15.15
C LEU A 666 -11.92 -13.66 16.02
N GLU A 667 -12.95 -14.51 15.95
CA GLU A 667 -14.15 -14.35 16.79
C GLU A 667 -13.83 -14.55 18.28
N ASP A 668 -13.00 -15.54 18.60
CA ASP A 668 -12.51 -15.77 19.97
C ASP A 668 -11.68 -14.58 20.48
N MET A 669 -10.81 -14.03 19.64
CA MET A 669 -10.00 -12.84 19.98
C MET A 669 -10.89 -11.64 20.28
N GLU A 670 -11.89 -11.36 19.45
CA GLU A 670 -12.84 -10.26 19.66
C GLU A 670 -13.71 -10.47 20.92
N THR A 671 -14.10 -11.72 21.20
CA THR A 671 -14.86 -12.05 22.41
C THR A 671 -14.02 -11.82 23.67
N LEU A 672 -12.77 -12.30 23.67
CA LEU A 672 -11.85 -12.12 24.78
C LEU A 672 -11.51 -10.64 25.01
N ARG A 673 -11.29 -9.91 23.91
CA ARG A 673 -11.02 -8.47 23.92
C ARG A 673 -12.13 -7.68 24.62
N LYS A 674 -13.41 -7.94 24.33
CA LYS A 674 -14.54 -7.21 24.95
C LYS A 674 -14.47 -7.24 26.48
N SER A 675 -14.21 -8.42 27.04
CA SER A 675 -14.09 -8.59 28.50
C SER A 675 -12.85 -7.90 29.05
N ALA A 676 -11.74 -7.91 28.31
CA ALA A 676 -10.50 -7.24 28.68
C ALA A 676 -10.65 -5.71 28.68
N ASP A 677 -11.22 -5.15 27.62
CA ASP A 677 -11.45 -3.71 27.47
C ASP A 677 -12.44 -3.19 28.54
N GLU A 678 -13.48 -3.97 28.88
CA GLU A 678 -14.40 -3.65 29.98
C GLU A 678 -13.71 -3.69 31.35
N ALA A 679 -12.80 -4.65 31.57
CA ALA A 679 -12.01 -4.71 32.80
C ALA A 679 -11.02 -3.54 32.90
N GLU A 680 -10.31 -3.23 31.82
CA GLU A 680 -9.35 -2.12 31.73
C GLU A 680 -9.98 -0.79 32.13
N ALA A 681 -11.19 -0.49 31.63
CA ALA A 681 -11.92 0.74 31.94
C ALA A 681 -12.28 0.91 33.44
N LEU A 682 -12.16 -0.15 34.24
CA LEU A 682 -12.49 -0.17 35.67
C LEU A 682 -11.26 -0.22 36.57
N ILE A 683 -10.07 -0.47 36.02
CA ILE A 683 -8.82 -0.62 36.77
C ILE A 683 -8.06 0.70 36.74
N PRO A 684 -7.53 1.18 37.88
CA PRO A 684 -6.64 2.34 37.90
C PRO A 684 -5.38 2.13 37.05
N ASP A 685 -4.97 3.14 36.28
CA ASP A 685 -3.82 3.09 35.36
C ASP A 685 -2.52 2.62 36.04
N GLU A 686 -2.31 2.98 37.30
CA GLU A 686 -1.14 2.57 38.09
C GLU A 686 -1.04 1.06 38.35
N LEU A 687 -2.11 0.30 38.10
CA LEU A 687 -2.15 -1.17 38.16
C LEU A 687 -2.06 -1.83 36.78
N LEU A 688 -2.12 -1.06 35.69
CA LEU A 688 -1.95 -1.57 34.34
C LEU A 688 -0.46 -1.55 33.98
N PRO A 689 0.11 -2.68 33.51
CA PRO A 689 1.53 -2.74 33.15
C PRO A 689 1.82 -2.18 31.74
N TYR A 690 0.80 -1.62 31.08
CA TYR A 690 0.84 -1.09 29.73
C TYR A 690 0.05 0.22 29.64
N PRO A 691 0.37 1.10 28.68
CA PRO A 691 -0.35 2.35 28.51
C PRO A 691 -1.71 2.17 27.83
N THR A 692 -2.68 2.96 28.28
CA THR A 692 -4.04 3.06 27.76
C THR A 692 -4.08 3.86 26.45
N TYR A 693 -5.21 3.85 25.75
CA TYR A 693 -5.33 4.54 24.46
C TYR A 693 -5.20 6.07 24.58
N ASP A 694 -5.70 6.69 25.64
CA ASP A 694 -5.57 8.14 25.84
C ASP A 694 -4.10 8.56 26.02
N GLU A 695 -3.30 7.76 26.74
CA GLU A 695 -1.85 7.96 26.82
C GLU A 695 -1.19 7.79 25.44
N LEU A 696 -1.55 6.76 24.68
CA LEU A 696 -0.93 6.47 23.37
C LEU A 696 -1.27 7.53 22.31
N LEU A 697 -2.52 8.00 22.27
CA LEU A 697 -3.04 8.88 21.22
C LEU A 697 -2.78 10.37 21.47
N PHE A 698 -2.62 10.79 22.73
CA PHE A 698 -2.51 12.21 23.09
C PHE A 698 -1.18 12.64 23.72
N SER A 699 -0.23 11.73 23.91
CA SER A 699 1.08 12.01 24.55
C SER A 699 2.06 12.84 23.71
N ILE A 700 1.92 12.86 22.38
CA ILE A 700 2.85 13.53 21.45
C ILE A 700 2.60 15.02 21.36
#